data_AF-A0A978UIW3-F1
#
_entry.id   AF-A0A978UIW3-F1
#
_cell.length_a   1.000
_cell.length_b   1.000
_cell.length_c   1.000
_cell.angle_alpha   90.00
_cell.angle_beta   90.00
_cell.angle_gamma   90.00
#
_symmetry.space_group_name_H-M   'P 1'
#
loop_
_entity.id
_entity.type
_entity.pdbx_description
1 polymer ?
#
loop_
_entity_poly.entity_id
_entity_poly.type
_entity_poly.pdbx_seq_one_letter_code
_entity_poly.pdbx_strand_id
1 'polypeptide(L)'
;MLRSTGSSLLSKLLQQVPGLSSMKEAEQAQAFITKAGFLAHNPVIAKLILFATLSPSGCLVYAQSLFEETSIDDPFICNTMIRAYTNSVFPIKAIHIYNHMQNLNVGTDNYTYNFALKACARALKCKEDDAVKSYGVGIARKGAEIHCRVFKSGFDNDLYVQNSLVFSYSQCGYIGLARHVFDEMTEKSVSTWNIMISAYDQINDFESADNLFVMMPQKNVVSWNTLLARHLMDVNGPHDDFVLINGDVSEIPSGHVLFCSISGNDALACLCSALHNAVNSVQALGRGFDVNFDTRLLYCKGVAGSRIVEVDDEHQRDLLLYDDIVVPNVSRDIKSTKESIGRQGSGVCSFQEMVDYFNQKAGLSGPFPLGSFNCAFSFTGSKLVDAAATKTLSMDGFYNPLAKVHLNTGLVLQENVKRAVPTYWDPTSLASFIENFGTHVITSVTIGGKDVIYVKQHQSSPLSTMEIKNYVQDIGNQRFSDGVDPGLFYNQGVYPQPNTASYLAGKEDVTVIFRRRGGDDLEQNHIQWARTIKSSPDIIEMTFFPITALLDGVTGKEHLTRAISLYLEYKPPIEELRYFLEFQIPRIWAPVQDGIPGRQRKEPVCPSLQFSIMGQKLYVSQEQISVGRKPVTGLRLCLEGSKQNRLCIHLQHLQSLPKILQPYWDTHVAIGAPKWQGPEEQDSRWFEPVKWKNFSHVSTAPIENPETFIGDISGVHIVTGAQLGVWDFGSRNVLYMKLLYSKLPGCTIRRSLWDHCPNEKSKKTASSRGNSNAGDSTSDSRENIAGNKLVKFVDMSEMSKGPQDHPGHWLVTGGKLGVEKGKIVLRVKYSLLNY
;
A
#
# COMPACT_ATOMS: atom_id res chain seq x y z
N MET A 1 33.41 -28.64 -33.91
CA MET A 1 32.05 -28.87 -33.36
C MET A 1 31.64 -27.92 -32.22
N LEU A 2 32.54 -27.20 -31.53
CA LEU A 2 32.17 -26.27 -30.43
C LEU A 2 31.63 -24.89 -30.89
N ARG A 3 31.85 -24.48 -32.15
CA ARG A 3 31.33 -23.19 -32.68
C ARG A 3 29.86 -23.26 -33.15
N SER A 4 29.37 -24.44 -33.55
CA SER A 4 27.99 -24.60 -34.04
C SER A 4 26.96 -24.68 -32.92
N THR A 5 27.35 -25.12 -31.71
CA THR A 5 26.47 -25.20 -30.54
C THR A 5 26.29 -23.85 -29.84
N GLY A 6 27.31 -22.98 -29.83
CA GLY A 6 27.22 -21.63 -29.24
C GLY A 6 26.27 -20.68 -29.98
N SER A 7 26.25 -20.74 -31.33
CA SER A 7 25.34 -19.93 -32.15
C SER A 7 23.87 -20.32 -31.97
N SER A 8 23.57 -21.62 -31.83
CA SER A 8 22.22 -22.11 -31.56
C SER A 8 21.71 -21.75 -30.15
N LEU A 9 22.60 -21.65 -29.16
CA LEU A 9 22.23 -21.28 -27.80
C LEU A 9 21.98 -19.77 -27.69
N LEU A 10 22.84 -18.96 -28.31
CA LEU A 10 22.71 -17.51 -28.39
C LEU A 10 21.43 -17.10 -29.14
N SER A 11 21.07 -17.78 -30.23
CA SER A 11 19.83 -17.49 -30.97
C SER A 11 18.57 -17.82 -30.15
N LYS A 12 18.58 -18.92 -29.38
CA LYS A 12 17.49 -19.27 -28.46
C LYS A 12 17.35 -18.28 -27.31
N LEU A 13 18.47 -17.85 -26.72
CA LEU A 13 18.46 -16.82 -25.68
C LEU A 13 17.93 -15.49 -26.20
N LEU A 14 18.38 -15.04 -27.38
CA LEU A 14 17.89 -13.81 -28.01
C LEU A 14 16.40 -13.85 -28.38
N GLN A 15 15.82 -15.04 -28.60
CA GLN A 15 14.38 -15.25 -28.81
C GLN A 15 13.56 -15.31 -27.52
N GLN A 16 14.16 -15.73 -26.39
CA GLN A 16 13.46 -15.84 -25.11
C GLN A 16 13.41 -14.51 -24.33
N VAL A 17 14.39 -13.62 -24.50
CA VAL A 17 14.44 -12.34 -23.78
C VAL A 17 13.23 -11.41 -24.01
N PRO A 18 12.62 -11.32 -25.21
CA PRO A 18 11.37 -10.56 -25.39
C PRO A 18 10.14 -11.15 -24.70
N GLY A 19 10.17 -12.42 -24.28
CA GLY A 19 9.08 -13.11 -23.58
C GLY A 19 9.21 -13.09 -22.06
N LEU A 20 10.17 -12.34 -21.52
CA LEU A 20 10.31 -12.17 -20.07
C LEU A 20 9.11 -11.40 -19.53
N SER A 21 8.55 -11.89 -18.43
CA SER A 21 7.36 -11.36 -17.76
C SER A 21 7.66 -10.81 -16.37
N SER A 22 8.83 -11.14 -15.80
CA SER A 22 9.24 -10.68 -14.47
C SER A 22 10.75 -10.43 -14.36
N MET A 23 11.16 -9.61 -13.38
CA MET A 23 12.58 -9.37 -13.08
C MET A 23 13.34 -10.63 -12.64
N LYS A 24 12.65 -11.59 -12.01
CA LYS A 24 13.25 -12.88 -11.65
C LYS A 24 13.69 -13.67 -12.89
N GLU A 25 12.89 -13.64 -13.94
CA GLU A 25 13.25 -14.30 -15.20
C GLU A 25 14.42 -13.57 -15.89
N ALA A 26 14.52 -12.23 -15.75
CA ALA A 26 15.64 -11.46 -16.26
C ALA A 26 16.96 -11.73 -15.51
N GLU A 27 16.91 -11.85 -14.18
CA GLU A 27 18.05 -12.23 -13.34
C GLU A 27 18.46 -13.70 -13.59
N GLN A 28 17.50 -14.60 -13.78
CA GLN A 28 17.77 -15.99 -14.18
C GLN A 28 18.38 -16.08 -15.56
N ALA A 29 17.88 -15.29 -16.52
CA ALA A 29 18.46 -15.18 -17.84
C ALA A 29 19.89 -14.65 -17.74
N GLN A 30 20.15 -13.60 -16.96
CA GLN A 30 21.50 -13.08 -16.72
C GLN A 30 22.40 -14.17 -16.12
N ALA A 31 22.00 -14.84 -15.04
CA ALA A 31 22.78 -15.92 -14.42
C ALA A 31 23.08 -17.07 -15.39
N PHE A 32 22.13 -17.42 -16.27
CA PHE A 32 22.33 -18.41 -17.31
C PHE A 32 23.34 -17.93 -18.37
N ILE A 33 23.24 -16.66 -18.79
CA ILE A 33 24.15 -16.00 -19.72
C ILE A 33 25.58 -15.93 -19.14
N THR A 34 25.72 -15.61 -17.85
CA THR A 34 26.99 -15.64 -17.11
C THR A 34 27.60 -17.03 -17.12
N LYS A 35 26.80 -18.04 -16.75
CA LYS A 35 27.25 -19.45 -16.71
C LYS A 35 27.64 -19.98 -18.09
N ALA A 36 26.97 -19.50 -19.13
CA ALA A 36 27.24 -19.88 -20.52
C ALA A 36 28.40 -19.08 -21.14
N GLY A 37 29.00 -18.13 -20.42
CA GLY A 37 30.17 -17.37 -20.87
C GLY A 37 29.85 -16.24 -21.87
N PHE A 38 28.59 -15.81 -21.96
CA PHE A 38 28.16 -14.77 -22.92
C PHE A 38 28.03 -13.37 -22.28
N LEU A 39 28.57 -13.16 -21.08
CA LEU A 39 28.48 -11.88 -20.37
C LEU A 39 29.20 -10.71 -21.07
N ALA A 40 30.05 -11.01 -22.07
CA ALA A 40 30.71 -10.00 -22.91
C ALA A 40 29.95 -9.70 -24.22
N HIS A 41 28.74 -10.25 -24.41
CA HIS A 41 27.99 -10.12 -25.66
C HIS A 41 26.98 -8.97 -25.60
N ASN A 42 27.40 -7.78 -26.03
CA ASN A 42 26.65 -6.51 -25.94
C ASN A 42 25.15 -6.59 -26.33
N PRO A 43 24.73 -7.26 -27.43
CA PRO A 43 23.30 -7.39 -27.79
C PRO A 43 22.41 -8.06 -26.74
N VAL A 44 22.96 -9.00 -25.96
CA VAL A 44 22.19 -9.74 -24.96
C VAL A 44 21.99 -8.87 -23.72
N ILE A 45 23.05 -8.18 -23.29
CA ILE A 45 23.03 -7.26 -22.15
C ILE A 45 22.14 -6.07 -22.44
N ALA A 46 22.22 -5.51 -23.65
CA ALA A 46 21.36 -4.42 -24.06
C ALA A 46 19.86 -4.78 -24.00
N LYS A 47 19.49 -6.03 -24.36
CA LYS A 47 18.11 -6.51 -24.22
C LYS A 47 17.70 -6.71 -22.76
N LEU A 48 18.60 -7.16 -21.88
CA LEU A 48 18.33 -7.26 -20.44
C LEU A 48 18.16 -5.88 -19.80
N ILE A 49 19.00 -4.91 -20.16
CA ILE A 49 18.86 -3.51 -19.75
C ILE A 49 17.55 -2.93 -20.28
N LEU A 50 17.21 -3.18 -21.55
CA LEU A 50 15.95 -2.73 -22.15
C LEU A 50 14.72 -3.29 -21.40
N PHE A 51 14.73 -4.57 -21.06
CA PHE A 51 13.69 -5.19 -20.25
C PHE A 51 13.62 -4.57 -18.84
N ALA A 52 14.76 -4.44 -18.17
CA ALA A 52 14.84 -3.89 -16.82
C ALA A 52 14.43 -2.41 -16.73
N THR A 53 14.46 -1.67 -17.85
CA THR A 53 14.17 -0.23 -17.89
C THR A 53 12.78 0.11 -18.45
N LEU A 54 12.22 -0.74 -19.33
CA LEU A 54 10.93 -0.48 -19.98
C LEU A 54 9.77 -1.35 -19.46
N SER A 55 10.05 -2.40 -18.68
CA SER A 55 8.99 -3.23 -18.07
C SER A 55 8.31 -2.49 -16.91
N PRO A 56 6.98 -2.65 -16.72
CA PRO A 56 6.27 -2.16 -15.51
C PRO A 56 6.87 -2.69 -14.20
N SER A 57 7.53 -3.87 -14.25
CA SER A 57 8.23 -4.47 -13.13
C SER A 57 9.73 -4.12 -13.08
N GLY A 58 10.21 -3.20 -13.93
CA GLY A 58 11.62 -2.92 -14.15
C GLY A 58 12.35 -2.30 -12.95
N CYS A 59 13.67 -2.53 -12.85
CA CYS A 59 14.53 -1.99 -11.81
C CYS A 59 15.69 -1.19 -12.45
N LEU A 60 15.66 0.13 -12.28
CA LEU A 60 16.70 1.02 -12.81
C LEU A 60 18.08 0.77 -12.16
N VAL A 61 18.10 0.31 -10.91
CA VAL A 61 19.34 -0.03 -10.19
C VAL A 61 20.01 -1.25 -10.81
N TYR A 62 19.23 -2.28 -11.17
CA TYR A 62 19.73 -3.47 -11.85
C TYR A 62 20.21 -3.17 -13.28
N ALA A 63 19.48 -2.31 -14.00
CA ALA A 63 19.92 -1.83 -15.31
C ALA A 63 21.25 -1.06 -15.21
N GLN A 64 21.44 -0.26 -14.15
CA GLN A 64 22.68 0.47 -13.90
C GLN A 64 23.84 -0.48 -13.58
N SER A 65 23.65 -1.53 -12.77
CA SER A 65 24.72 -2.49 -12.48
C SER A 65 25.14 -3.25 -13.75
N LEU A 66 24.19 -3.67 -14.58
CA LEU A 66 24.49 -4.27 -15.89
C LEU A 66 25.25 -3.31 -16.82
N PHE A 67 24.92 -2.02 -16.77
CA PHE A 67 25.62 -1.01 -17.57
C PHE A 67 27.07 -0.81 -17.10
N GLU A 68 27.30 -0.77 -15.79
CA GLU A 68 28.65 -0.65 -15.20
C GLU A 68 29.53 -1.87 -15.49
N GLU A 69 28.93 -3.05 -15.70
CA GLU A 69 29.62 -4.28 -16.11
C GLU A 69 29.99 -4.31 -17.62
N THR A 70 29.47 -3.36 -18.42
CA THR A 70 29.73 -3.29 -19.89
C THR A 70 30.75 -2.22 -20.27
N SER A 71 31.42 -2.40 -21.42
CA SER A 71 32.20 -1.32 -22.02
C SER A 71 31.26 -0.22 -22.54
N ILE A 72 31.41 1.00 -22.02
CA ILE A 72 30.57 2.16 -22.34
C ILE A 72 30.72 2.61 -23.82
N ASP A 73 31.63 2.00 -24.58
CA ASP A 73 31.91 2.31 -25.98
C ASP A 73 30.82 1.84 -26.97
N ASP A 74 29.78 1.13 -26.51
CA ASP A 74 28.68 0.66 -27.35
C ASP A 74 27.53 1.70 -27.45
N PRO A 75 27.26 2.26 -28.65
CA PRO A 75 26.20 3.26 -28.82
C PRO A 75 24.80 2.76 -28.44
N PHE A 76 24.51 1.49 -28.69
CA PHE A 76 23.18 0.91 -28.47
C PHE A 76 22.89 0.74 -26.97
N ILE A 77 23.88 0.31 -26.20
CA ILE A 77 23.78 0.20 -24.74
C ILE A 77 23.62 1.60 -24.12
N CYS A 78 24.46 2.56 -24.54
CA CYS A 78 24.37 3.93 -24.05
C CYS A 78 23.02 4.58 -24.38
N ASN A 79 22.51 4.42 -25.61
CA ASN A 79 21.20 4.92 -26.01
C ASN A 79 20.07 4.33 -25.16
N THR A 80 20.17 3.04 -24.82
CA THR A 80 19.20 2.36 -23.95
C THR A 80 19.20 2.96 -22.54
N MET A 81 20.38 3.22 -21.97
CA MET A 81 20.49 3.85 -20.65
C MET A 81 20.09 5.33 -20.64
N ILE A 82 20.41 6.08 -21.70
CA ILE A 82 19.95 7.48 -21.86
C ILE A 82 18.42 7.51 -21.83
N ARG A 83 17.75 6.65 -22.62
CA ARG A 83 16.28 6.53 -22.62
C ARG A 83 15.73 6.20 -21.23
N ALA A 84 16.35 5.25 -20.53
CA ALA A 84 15.92 4.82 -19.19
C ALA A 84 15.99 5.97 -18.18
N TYR A 85 17.12 6.69 -18.11
CA TYR A 85 17.28 7.80 -17.19
C TYR A 85 16.39 8.99 -17.55
N THR A 86 16.15 9.27 -18.83
CA THR A 86 15.22 10.32 -19.28
C THR A 86 13.81 10.10 -18.70
N ASN A 87 13.33 8.85 -18.67
CA ASN A 87 12.00 8.52 -18.15
C ASN A 87 11.96 8.33 -16.61
N SER A 88 13.10 8.39 -15.94
CA SER A 88 13.21 8.24 -14.48
C SER A 88 13.08 9.58 -13.74
N VAL A 89 13.22 9.52 -12.41
CA VAL A 89 13.37 10.72 -11.53
C VAL A 89 14.76 11.35 -11.62
N PHE A 90 15.72 10.75 -12.35
CA PHE A 90 17.11 11.21 -12.47
C PHE A 90 17.51 11.57 -13.93
N PRO A 91 16.82 12.50 -14.62
CA PRO A 91 17.10 12.82 -16.03
C PRO A 91 18.52 13.38 -16.27
N ILE A 92 19.15 13.98 -15.25
CA ILE A 92 20.52 14.51 -15.34
C ILE A 92 21.54 13.40 -15.64
N LYS A 93 21.33 12.17 -15.16
CA LYS A 93 22.22 11.03 -15.45
C LYS A 93 22.26 10.68 -16.94
N ALA A 94 21.16 10.86 -17.68
CA ALA A 94 21.14 10.69 -19.14
C ALA A 94 22.08 11.67 -19.84
N ILE A 95 22.14 12.92 -19.38
CA ILE A 95 23.03 13.96 -19.92
C ILE A 95 24.50 13.62 -19.64
N HIS A 96 24.80 13.04 -18.47
CA HIS A 96 26.15 12.57 -18.15
C HIS A 96 26.62 11.46 -19.10
N ILE A 97 25.76 10.46 -19.38
CA ILE A 97 26.09 9.39 -20.33
C ILE A 97 26.30 9.97 -21.73
N TYR A 98 25.43 10.87 -22.19
CA TYR A 98 25.60 11.55 -23.47
C TYR A 98 26.94 12.31 -23.55
N ASN A 99 27.30 13.08 -22.54
CA ASN A 99 28.58 13.79 -22.51
C ASN A 99 29.78 12.84 -22.56
N HIS A 100 29.67 11.70 -21.88
CA HIS A 100 30.69 10.68 -21.90
C HIS A 100 30.84 10.05 -23.31
N MET A 101 29.74 9.72 -23.98
CA MET A 101 29.76 9.28 -25.38
C MET A 101 30.48 10.29 -26.29
N GLN A 102 30.20 11.59 -26.11
CA GLN A 102 30.84 12.65 -26.89
C GLN A 102 32.34 12.77 -26.59
N ASN A 103 32.77 12.62 -25.33
CA ASN A 103 34.17 12.71 -24.94
C ASN A 103 35.01 11.54 -25.48
N LEU A 104 34.40 10.36 -25.61
CA LEU A 104 35.03 9.16 -26.16
C LEU A 104 34.89 9.02 -27.69
N ASN A 105 34.27 10.00 -28.37
CA ASN A 105 33.93 9.94 -29.79
C ASN A 105 33.11 8.68 -30.17
N VAL A 106 32.27 8.21 -29.25
CA VAL A 106 31.31 7.13 -29.52
C VAL A 106 30.22 7.68 -30.44
N GLY A 107 29.86 6.93 -31.49
CA GLY A 107 28.88 7.37 -32.48
C GLY A 107 27.53 7.73 -31.84
N THR A 108 26.96 8.86 -32.25
CA THR A 108 25.63 9.30 -31.82
C THR A 108 24.66 9.39 -32.98
N ASP A 109 23.42 8.99 -32.74
CA ASP A 109 22.37 8.87 -33.74
C ASP A 109 21.10 9.65 -33.34
N ASN A 110 20.07 9.55 -34.18
CA ASN A 110 18.75 10.14 -33.92
C ASN A 110 18.14 9.69 -32.59
N TYR A 111 18.36 8.44 -32.16
CA TYR A 111 17.91 7.95 -30.86
C TYR A 111 18.64 8.63 -29.70
N THR A 112 19.96 8.82 -29.80
CA THR A 112 20.74 9.54 -28.80
C THR A 112 20.20 10.96 -28.63
N TYR A 113 20.02 11.69 -29.74
CA TYR A 113 19.61 13.10 -29.70
C TYR A 113 18.18 13.29 -29.20
N ASN A 114 17.22 12.46 -29.64
CA ASN A 114 15.83 12.48 -29.16
C ASN A 114 15.76 12.36 -27.62
N PHE A 115 16.44 11.38 -27.02
CA PHE A 115 16.37 11.20 -25.57
C PHE A 115 17.24 12.16 -24.77
N ALA A 116 18.38 12.62 -25.32
CA ALA A 116 19.21 13.64 -24.66
C ALA A 116 18.51 14.99 -24.60
N LEU A 117 17.82 15.42 -25.67
CA LEU A 117 16.99 16.63 -25.67
C LEU A 117 15.84 16.54 -24.66
N LYS A 118 15.13 15.41 -24.62
CA LYS A 118 14.07 15.15 -23.62
C LYS A 118 14.61 15.13 -22.19
N ALA A 119 15.83 14.65 -21.97
CA ALA A 119 16.48 14.69 -20.66
C ALA A 119 16.76 16.12 -20.20
N CYS A 120 17.28 16.98 -21.10
CA CYS A 120 17.47 18.41 -20.83
C CYS A 120 16.15 19.08 -20.44
N ALA A 121 15.09 18.84 -21.21
CA ALA A 121 13.75 19.38 -20.94
C ALA A 121 13.19 18.95 -19.57
N ARG A 122 13.27 17.65 -19.23
CA ARG A 122 12.78 17.14 -17.93
C ARG A 122 13.62 17.60 -16.76
N ALA A 123 14.94 17.69 -16.92
CA ALA A 123 15.85 18.15 -15.87
C ALA A 123 15.64 19.63 -15.49
N LEU A 124 15.06 20.44 -16.39
CA LEU A 124 14.68 21.82 -16.11
C LEU A 124 13.40 21.94 -15.25
N LYS A 125 12.44 21.02 -15.42
CA LYS A 125 11.15 21.04 -14.69
C LYS A 125 11.23 20.56 -13.24
N CYS A 126 12.24 19.77 -12.87
CA CYS A 126 12.37 19.18 -11.52
C CYS A 126 12.93 20.13 -10.44
N LYS A 127 12.99 21.46 -10.64
CA LYS A 127 13.66 22.39 -9.72
C LYS A 127 12.90 23.70 -9.51
N GLU A 128 11.81 23.64 -8.75
CA GLU A 128 11.13 24.83 -8.20
C GLU A 128 11.51 25.14 -6.74
N ASP A 129 12.49 24.45 -6.15
CA ASP A 129 13.03 24.84 -4.83
C ASP A 129 14.22 25.83 -4.97
N ASP A 130 14.05 26.99 -4.35
CA ASP A 130 14.75 28.28 -4.51
C ASP A 130 16.29 28.34 -4.34
N ALA A 131 17.01 27.22 -4.17
CA ALA A 131 18.42 27.27 -3.75
C ALA A 131 19.48 27.31 -4.87
N VAL A 132 19.18 27.04 -6.15
CA VAL A 132 20.25 26.97 -7.18
C VAL A 132 19.84 27.37 -8.61
N LYS A 133 19.68 28.68 -8.86
CA LYS A 133 19.53 29.25 -10.24
C LYS A 133 20.71 28.97 -11.19
N SER A 134 21.90 28.68 -10.66
CA SER A 134 23.14 28.50 -11.44
C SER A 134 23.16 27.28 -12.37
N TYR A 135 22.47 26.19 -12.01
CA TYR A 135 22.49 24.94 -12.80
C TYR A 135 21.46 24.91 -13.95
N GLY A 136 20.36 25.68 -13.87
CA GLY A 136 19.33 25.70 -14.91
C GLY A 136 19.84 26.27 -16.25
N VAL A 137 20.64 27.34 -16.18
CA VAL A 137 21.31 27.94 -17.36
C VAL A 137 22.25 26.94 -18.04
N GLY A 138 22.94 26.10 -17.26
CA GLY A 138 23.83 25.06 -17.79
C GLY A 138 23.10 24.00 -18.61
N ILE A 139 21.90 23.58 -18.19
CA ILE A 139 21.11 22.56 -18.88
C ILE A 139 20.50 23.10 -20.17
N ALA A 140 19.97 24.32 -20.16
CA ALA A 140 19.45 24.98 -21.36
C ALA A 140 20.55 25.18 -22.42
N ARG A 141 21.75 25.61 -22.00
CA ARG A 141 22.93 25.71 -22.87
C ARG A 141 23.31 24.35 -23.46
N LYS A 142 23.21 23.27 -22.66
CA LYS A 142 23.46 21.91 -23.15
C LYS A 142 22.44 21.49 -24.21
N GLY A 143 21.16 21.81 -24.03
CA GLY A 143 20.13 21.58 -25.05
C GLY A 143 20.44 22.29 -26.37
N ALA A 144 20.86 23.56 -26.31
CA ALA A 144 21.29 24.32 -27.50
C ALA A 144 22.55 23.73 -28.17
N GLU A 145 23.52 23.27 -27.38
CA GLU A 145 24.69 22.55 -27.90
C GLU A 145 24.28 21.27 -28.65
N ILE A 146 23.34 20.50 -28.09
CA ILE A 146 22.81 19.29 -28.72
C ILE A 146 22.11 19.64 -30.04
N HIS A 147 21.27 20.68 -30.07
CA HIS A 147 20.64 21.12 -31.32
C HIS A 147 21.67 21.50 -32.41
N CYS A 148 22.72 22.24 -32.06
CA CYS A 148 23.80 22.54 -33.02
C CYS A 148 24.48 21.28 -33.57
N ARG A 149 24.63 20.24 -32.74
CA ARG A 149 25.21 18.95 -33.16
C ARG A 149 24.25 18.15 -34.03
N VAL A 150 22.95 18.17 -33.74
CA VAL A 150 21.91 17.56 -34.59
C VAL A 150 22.01 18.09 -36.01
N PHE A 151 22.09 19.41 -36.17
CA PHE A 151 22.24 20.07 -37.46
C PHE A 151 23.55 19.68 -38.16
N LYS A 152 24.68 19.75 -37.44
CA LYS A 152 25.99 19.35 -37.99
C LYS A 152 26.08 17.88 -38.41
N SER A 153 25.28 17.02 -37.78
CA SER A 153 25.29 15.57 -38.01
C SER A 153 24.22 15.14 -39.02
N GLY A 154 23.43 16.07 -39.57
CA GLY A 154 22.40 15.80 -40.57
C GLY A 154 21.13 15.10 -40.04
N PHE A 155 20.85 15.20 -38.73
CA PHE A 155 19.64 14.65 -38.11
C PHE A 155 18.54 15.71 -37.91
N ASP A 156 18.72 16.91 -38.46
CA ASP A 156 17.79 18.04 -38.38
C ASP A 156 16.44 17.78 -39.07
N ASN A 157 16.39 16.84 -40.02
CA ASN A 157 15.17 16.41 -40.70
C ASN A 157 14.52 15.15 -40.10
N ASP A 158 15.09 14.56 -39.03
CA ASP A 158 14.50 13.39 -38.38
C ASP A 158 13.29 13.80 -37.52
N LEU A 159 12.12 13.23 -37.82
CA LEU A 159 10.85 13.55 -37.15
C LEU A 159 10.88 13.37 -35.62
N TYR A 160 11.58 12.35 -35.11
CA TYR A 160 11.68 12.11 -33.67
C TYR A 160 12.59 13.12 -32.98
N VAL A 161 13.66 13.54 -33.66
CA VAL A 161 14.57 14.59 -33.18
C VAL A 161 13.87 15.95 -33.23
N GLN A 162 13.19 16.30 -34.33
CA GLN A 162 12.40 17.53 -34.46
C GLN A 162 11.30 17.61 -33.39
N ASN A 163 10.56 16.52 -33.14
CA ASN A 163 9.60 16.45 -32.03
C ASN A 163 10.23 16.74 -30.66
N SER A 164 11.44 16.24 -30.45
CA SER A 164 12.17 16.45 -29.20
C SER A 164 12.73 17.86 -29.07
N LEU A 165 13.07 18.51 -30.18
CA LEU A 165 13.44 19.92 -30.24
C LEU A 165 12.25 20.81 -29.89
N VAL A 166 11.08 20.59 -30.51
CA VAL A 166 9.84 21.32 -30.17
C VAL A 166 9.51 21.15 -28.70
N PHE A 167 9.56 19.92 -28.16
CA PHE A 167 9.33 19.65 -26.74
C PHE A 167 10.39 20.30 -25.84
N SER A 168 11.66 20.25 -26.21
CA SER A 168 12.72 20.84 -25.39
C SER A 168 12.62 22.36 -25.35
N TYR A 169 12.35 23.02 -26.48
CA TYR A 169 12.17 24.47 -26.51
C TYR A 169 10.93 24.91 -25.74
N SER A 170 9.82 24.17 -25.81
CA SER A 170 8.63 24.49 -25.05
C SER A 170 8.86 24.39 -23.54
N GLN A 171 9.50 23.32 -23.06
CA GLN A 171 9.82 23.16 -21.63
C GLN A 171 10.88 24.15 -21.13
N CYS A 172 11.73 24.69 -22.01
CA CYS A 172 12.66 25.78 -21.67
C CYS A 172 11.99 27.16 -21.66
N GLY A 173 10.68 27.26 -21.97
CA GLY A 173 9.95 28.53 -22.05
C GLY A 173 10.19 29.32 -23.35
N TYR A 174 10.93 28.78 -24.31
CA TYR A 174 11.20 29.43 -25.61
C TYR A 174 10.13 29.03 -26.65
N ILE A 175 8.87 29.36 -26.39
CA ILE A 175 7.73 28.93 -27.23
C ILE A 175 7.86 29.41 -28.68
N GLY A 176 8.39 30.62 -28.90
CA GLY A 176 8.64 31.13 -30.25
C GLY A 176 9.63 30.26 -31.05
N LEU A 177 10.70 29.78 -30.40
CA LEU A 177 11.65 28.86 -31.05
C LEU A 177 11.03 27.49 -31.29
N ALA A 178 10.20 27.00 -30.34
CA ALA A 178 9.43 25.77 -30.55
C ALA A 178 8.49 25.90 -31.75
N ARG A 179 7.86 27.07 -31.92
CA ARG A 179 6.98 27.38 -33.05
C ARG A 179 7.73 27.44 -34.37
N HIS A 180 8.89 28.08 -34.41
CA HIS A 180 9.74 28.11 -35.61
C HIS A 180 10.12 26.69 -36.06
N VAL A 181 10.61 25.85 -35.14
CA VAL A 181 10.92 24.46 -35.46
C VAL A 181 9.67 23.74 -35.95
N PHE A 182 8.53 23.91 -35.27
CA PHE A 182 7.24 23.33 -35.68
C PHE A 182 6.87 23.72 -37.12
N ASP A 183 6.96 25.01 -37.47
CA ASP A 183 6.56 25.50 -38.79
C ASP A 183 7.50 25.00 -39.90
N GLU A 184 8.80 24.87 -39.64
CA GLU A 184 9.81 24.35 -40.58
C GLU A 184 9.68 22.83 -40.85
N MET A 185 8.98 22.08 -39.99
CA MET A 185 8.78 20.63 -40.18
C MET A 185 7.94 20.34 -41.43
N THR A 186 8.51 19.57 -42.36
CA THR A 186 7.82 19.09 -43.58
C THR A 186 6.72 18.08 -43.25
N GLU A 187 6.95 17.21 -42.26
CA GLU A 187 6.00 16.23 -41.73
C GLU A 187 5.73 16.49 -40.25
N LYS A 188 4.46 16.50 -39.84
CA LYS A 188 4.04 16.73 -38.45
C LYS A 188 3.20 15.55 -37.96
N SER A 189 3.69 14.88 -36.92
CA SER A 189 2.95 13.79 -36.26
C SER A 189 1.89 14.33 -35.32
N VAL A 190 0.87 13.53 -34.99
CA VAL A 190 -0.13 13.84 -33.94
C VAL A 190 0.56 14.27 -32.62
N SER A 191 1.68 13.64 -32.26
CA SER A 191 2.47 14.03 -31.09
C SER A 191 3.10 15.43 -31.22
N THR A 192 3.53 15.83 -32.41
CA THR A 192 4.10 17.17 -32.69
C THR A 192 3.07 18.27 -32.39
N TRP A 193 1.84 18.09 -32.90
CA TRP A 193 0.72 19.00 -32.65
C TRP A 193 0.39 19.09 -31.16
N ASN A 194 0.29 17.95 -30.48
CA ASN A 194 -0.01 17.91 -29.04
C ASN A 194 1.04 18.62 -28.19
N ILE A 195 2.32 18.50 -28.54
CA ILE A 195 3.41 19.20 -27.85
C ILE A 195 3.23 20.71 -28.00
N MET A 196 2.91 21.19 -29.21
CA MET A 196 2.77 22.62 -29.46
C MET A 196 1.49 23.21 -28.83
N ILE A 197 0.37 22.50 -28.90
CA ILE A 197 -0.89 22.89 -28.24
C ILE A 197 -0.65 23.00 -26.72
N SER A 198 -0.03 21.98 -26.11
CA SER A 198 0.30 22.01 -24.67
C SER A 198 1.28 23.13 -24.31
N ALA A 199 2.15 23.53 -25.24
CA ALA A 199 3.14 24.58 -25.01
C ALA A 199 2.51 25.98 -24.96
N TYR A 200 1.53 26.25 -25.83
CA TYR A 200 0.74 27.48 -25.79
C TYR A 200 -0.19 27.52 -24.58
N ASP A 201 -0.80 26.38 -24.24
CA ASP A 201 -1.65 26.25 -23.05
C ASP A 201 -0.87 26.54 -21.75
N GLN A 202 0.39 26.08 -21.65
CA GLN A 202 1.28 26.36 -20.52
C GLN A 202 1.60 27.85 -20.30
N ILE A 203 1.44 28.69 -21.33
CA ILE A 203 1.66 30.15 -21.24
C ILE A 203 0.35 30.94 -21.28
N ASN A 204 -0.80 30.26 -21.17
CA ASN A 204 -2.15 30.83 -21.25
C ASN A 204 -2.48 31.53 -22.59
N ASP A 205 -1.80 31.16 -23.68
CA ASP A 205 -2.11 31.64 -25.05
C ASP A 205 -3.10 30.67 -25.71
N PHE A 206 -4.34 30.70 -25.19
CA PHE A 206 -5.38 29.74 -25.56
C PHE A 206 -5.82 29.90 -27.02
N GLU A 207 -5.80 31.12 -27.56
CA GLU A 207 -6.18 31.39 -28.94
C GLU A 207 -5.23 30.66 -29.92
N SER A 208 -3.92 30.73 -29.68
CA SER A 208 -2.94 30.01 -30.49
C SER A 208 -3.06 28.49 -30.35
N ALA A 209 -3.40 28.01 -29.15
CA ALA A 209 -3.62 26.59 -28.87
C ALA A 209 -4.87 26.05 -29.61
N ASP A 210 -6.00 26.77 -29.54
CA ASP A 210 -7.25 26.41 -30.22
C ASP A 210 -7.10 26.43 -31.74
N ASN A 211 -6.44 27.46 -32.28
CA ASN A 211 -6.13 27.55 -33.71
C ASN A 211 -5.29 26.35 -34.20
N LEU A 212 -4.28 25.93 -33.42
CA LEU A 212 -3.49 24.73 -33.73
C LEU A 212 -4.30 23.44 -33.64
N PHE A 213 -5.20 23.32 -32.67
CA PHE A 213 -6.07 22.16 -32.52
C PHE A 213 -7.04 22.01 -33.70
N VAL A 214 -7.59 23.10 -34.20
CA VAL A 214 -8.44 23.10 -35.39
C VAL A 214 -7.66 22.66 -36.62
N MET A 215 -6.44 23.18 -36.81
CA MET A 215 -5.57 22.82 -37.93
C MET A 215 -4.99 21.40 -37.86
N MET A 216 -5.07 20.73 -36.71
CA MET A 216 -4.53 19.38 -36.51
C MET A 216 -5.32 18.35 -37.36
N PRO A 217 -4.65 17.58 -38.25
CA PRO A 217 -5.32 16.65 -39.18
C PRO A 217 -6.03 15.46 -38.50
N GLN A 218 -5.51 14.99 -37.37
CA GLN A 218 -6.05 13.86 -36.61
C GLN A 218 -5.98 14.16 -35.12
N LYS A 219 -7.12 14.14 -34.45
CA LYS A 219 -7.24 14.40 -33.01
C LYS A 219 -7.24 13.07 -32.25
N ASN A 220 -6.66 13.05 -31.05
CA ASN A 220 -6.61 11.86 -30.22
C ASN A 220 -6.94 12.19 -28.75
N VAL A 221 -6.99 11.18 -27.90
CA VAL A 221 -7.33 11.34 -26.47
C VAL A 221 -6.44 12.39 -25.80
N VAL A 222 -5.16 12.48 -26.17
CA VAL A 222 -4.23 13.45 -25.60
C VAL A 222 -4.58 14.89 -26.04
N SER A 223 -4.90 15.12 -27.32
CA SER A 223 -5.28 16.46 -27.80
C SER A 223 -6.57 16.95 -27.13
N TRP A 224 -7.54 16.05 -26.93
CA TRP A 224 -8.80 16.37 -26.23
C TRP A 224 -8.59 16.62 -24.74
N ASN A 225 -7.80 15.79 -24.05
CA ASN A 225 -7.52 15.96 -22.63
C ASN A 225 -6.78 17.27 -22.33
N THR A 226 -5.84 17.69 -23.20
CA THR A 226 -5.15 18.97 -23.06
C THR A 226 -6.13 20.15 -23.09
N LEU A 227 -7.08 20.17 -24.03
CA LEU A 227 -8.10 21.24 -24.09
C LEU A 227 -9.15 21.14 -22.97
N LEU A 228 -9.55 19.94 -22.56
CA LEU A 228 -10.50 19.77 -21.46
C LEU A 228 -9.90 20.18 -20.11
N ALA A 229 -8.61 19.91 -19.88
CA ALA A 229 -7.91 20.30 -18.67
C ALA A 229 -7.90 21.83 -18.45
N ARG A 230 -7.79 22.62 -19.53
CA ARG A 230 -7.94 24.09 -19.52
C ARG A 230 -9.26 24.54 -18.91
N HIS A 231 -10.37 23.97 -19.37
CA HIS A 231 -11.72 24.36 -18.93
C HIS A 231 -12.05 23.92 -17.50
N LEU A 232 -11.32 22.95 -16.95
CA LEU A 232 -11.43 22.54 -15.55
C LEU A 232 -10.66 23.47 -14.59
N MET A 233 -9.70 24.25 -15.11
CA MET A 233 -8.88 25.18 -14.31
C MET A 233 -9.39 26.64 -14.34
N ASP A 234 -10.19 27.01 -15.32
CA ASP A 234 -10.76 28.37 -15.44
C ASP A 234 -12.23 28.40 -14.98
N VAL A 235 -12.43 28.62 -13.68
CA VAL A 235 -13.77 28.71 -13.06
C VAL A 235 -14.35 30.13 -13.14
N ASN A 236 -13.66 31.12 -13.72
CA ASN A 236 -14.05 32.54 -13.61
C ASN A 236 -13.91 33.43 -14.88
N GLY A 237 -13.79 32.88 -16.09
CA GLY A 237 -13.70 33.67 -17.35
C GLY A 237 -15.04 33.96 -18.05
N PRO A 238 -15.19 35.05 -18.83
CA PRO A 238 -16.45 35.41 -19.50
C PRO A 238 -16.76 34.50 -20.71
N HIS A 239 -18.04 34.16 -20.86
CA HIS A 239 -18.56 33.00 -21.62
C HIS A 239 -19.04 33.26 -23.06
N ASP A 240 -18.69 34.38 -23.71
CA ASP A 240 -19.46 34.82 -24.89
C ASP A 240 -18.93 34.40 -26.28
N ASP A 241 -17.76 33.77 -26.42
CA ASP A 241 -17.21 33.38 -27.74
C ASP A 241 -16.94 31.86 -27.86
N PHE A 242 -17.99 31.03 -27.76
CA PHE A 242 -17.88 29.58 -28.04
C PHE A 242 -18.23 29.28 -29.50
N VAL A 243 -17.20 29.19 -30.35
CA VAL A 243 -17.32 28.67 -31.72
C VAL A 243 -17.55 27.16 -31.68
N LEU A 244 -18.71 26.76 -32.19
CA LEU A 244 -19.21 25.41 -32.40
C LEU A 244 -18.16 24.43 -32.97
N ILE A 245 -17.75 23.42 -32.20
CA ILE A 245 -17.12 22.21 -32.76
C ILE A 245 -18.23 21.20 -33.05
N ASN A 246 -18.90 21.37 -34.19
CA ASN A 246 -19.75 20.34 -34.80
C ASN A 246 -18.86 19.26 -35.44
N GLY A 247 -18.41 18.29 -34.65
CA GLY A 247 -17.74 17.08 -35.13
C GLY A 247 -18.56 15.83 -34.82
N ASP A 248 -18.66 14.91 -35.79
CA ASP A 248 -19.39 13.65 -35.68
C ASP A 248 -18.96 12.83 -34.45
N VAL A 249 -19.93 12.48 -33.61
CA VAL A 249 -19.79 11.66 -32.38
C VAL A 249 -19.23 10.25 -32.66
N SER A 250 -19.16 9.84 -33.92
CA SER A 250 -18.68 8.52 -34.37
C SER A 250 -17.17 8.31 -34.31
N GLU A 251 -16.37 9.38 -34.12
CA GLU A 251 -14.89 9.29 -34.10
C GLU A 251 -14.28 9.13 -32.69
N ILE A 252 -15.09 9.07 -31.63
CA ILE A 252 -14.60 8.97 -30.25
C ILE A 252 -14.25 7.51 -29.90
N PRO A 253 -12.99 7.16 -29.58
CA PRO A 253 -12.61 5.78 -29.25
C PRO A 253 -13.26 5.31 -27.94
N SER A 254 -13.91 4.15 -28.00
CA SER A 254 -14.54 3.44 -26.88
C SER A 254 -13.49 2.92 -25.89
N GLY A 255 -13.20 3.71 -24.86
CA GLY A 255 -12.34 3.31 -23.74
C GLY A 255 -11.75 4.53 -23.05
N HIS A 256 -12.37 4.95 -21.95
CA HIS A 256 -12.04 6.14 -21.16
C HIS A 256 -12.34 7.47 -21.87
N VAL A 257 -13.65 7.75 -22.01
CA VAL A 257 -14.17 9.09 -22.29
C VAL A 257 -14.95 9.52 -21.05
N LEU A 258 -14.45 10.52 -20.35
CA LEU A 258 -15.21 11.20 -19.30
C LEU A 258 -15.53 12.62 -19.80
N PHE A 259 -16.79 13.00 -19.60
CA PHE A 259 -17.43 14.30 -19.80
C PHE A 259 -17.69 14.76 -21.25
N CYS A 260 -18.81 14.29 -21.80
CA CYS A 260 -19.67 15.16 -22.60
C CYS A 260 -20.34 16.15 -21.64
N SER A 261 -19.69 17.28 -21.39
CA SER A 261 -20.33 18.49 -20.85
C SER A 261 -20.07 19.66 -21.79
N ILE A 262 -20.45 19.50 -23.08
CA ILE A 262 -20.72 20.63 -23.96
C ILE A 262 -21.88 20.23 -24.89
N SER A 263 -23.10 20.33 -24.37
CA SER A 263 -24.22 20.81 -25.17
C SER A 263 -24.89 21.84 -24.28
N GLY A 264 -25.24 23.01 -24.80
CA GLY A 264 -25.96 24.09 -24.09
C GLY A 264 -27.40 23.72 -23.70
N ASN A 265 -27.59 22.47 -23.27
CA ASN A 265 -28.78 21.86 -22.73
C ASN A 265 -28.31 21.06 -21.51
N ASP A 266 -28.28 21.68 -20.33
CA ASP A 266 -27.89 21.05 -19.06
C ASP A 266 -28.63 19.72 -18.85
N ALA A 267 -29.86 19.62 -19.35
CA ALA A 267 -30.67 18.40 -19.32
C ALA A 267 -30.04 17.21 -20.07
N LEU A 268 -29.41 17.42 -21.24
CA LEU A 268 -28.84 16.33 -22.05
C LEU A 268 -27.52 15.82 -21.46
N ALA A 269 -26.68 16.71 -20.94
CA ALA A 269 -25.44 16.35 -20.26
C ALA A 269 -25.73 15.57 -18.96
N CYS A 270 -26.71 16.03 -18.18
CA CYS A 270 -27.20 15.32 -17.00
C CYS A 270 -27.76 13.93 -17.36
N LEU A 271 -28.54 13.82 -18.45
CA LEU A 271 -29.07 12.55 -18.93
C LEU A 271 -27.95 11.58 -19.33
N CYS A 272 -26.90 12.06 -20.01
CA CYS A 272 -25.75 11.25 -20.40
C CYS A 272 -24.95 10.74 -19.20
N SER A 273 -24.71 11.61 -18.20
CA SER A 273 -24.02 11.23 -16.95
C SER A 273 -24.82 10.18 -16.16
N ALA A 274 -26.13 10.43 -15.98
CA ALA A 274 -27.03 9.50 -15.32
C ALA A 274 -27.10 8.14 -16.04
N LEU A 275 -27.20 8.14 -17.36
CA LEU A 275 -27.18 6.92 -18.17
C LEU A 275 -25.84 6.18 -18.07
N HIS A 276 -24.72 6.89 -18.07
CA HIS A 276 -23.39 6.29 -17.91
C HIS A 276 -23.24 5.57 -16.57
N ASN A 277 -23.61 6.22 -15.47
CA ASN A 277 -23.56 5.61 -14.13
C ASN A 277 -24.52 4.42 -14.02
N ALA A 278 -25.69 4.49 -14.65
CA ALA A 278 -26.63 3.39 -14.76
C ALA A 278 -26.04 2.17 -15.51
N VAL A 279 -25.47 2.38 -16.70
CA VAL A 279 -24.82 1.33 -17.50
C VAL A 279 -23.68 0.68 -16.72
N ASN A 280 -22.79 1.48 -16.13
CA ASN A 280 -21.66 0.96 -15.37
C ASN A 280 -22.10 0.17 -14.12
N SER A 281 -23.18 0.61 -13.46
CA SER A 281 -23.75 -0.09 -12.30
C SER A 281 -24.31 -1.46 -12.67
N VAL A 282 -24.99 -1.56 -13.82
CA VAL A 282 -25.48 -2.85 -14.35
C VAL A 282 -24.31 -3.75 -14.76
N GLN A 283 -23.28 -3.20 -15.41
CA GLN A 283 -22.07 -3.94 -15.80
C GLN A 283 -21.19 -4.35 -14.61
N ALA A 284 -21.40 -3.73 -13.43
CA ALA A 284 -20.70 -4.11 -12.20
C ALA A 284 -21.18 -5.45 -11.62
N LEU A 285 -22.45 -5.79 -11.86
CA LEU A 285 -23.05 -7.01 -11.31
C LEU A 285 -22.33 -8.25 -11.82
N GLY A 286 -21.99 -9.15 -10.88
CA GLY A 286 -21.30 -10.39 -11.17
C GLY A 286 -19.77 -10.24 -11.29
N ARG A 287 -19.23 -9.03 -11.11
CA ARG A 287 -17.77 -8.82 -11.06
C ARG A 287 -17.22 -9.11 -9.67
N GLY A 288 -15.93 -9.41 -9.65
CA GLY A 288 -15.15 -9.52 -8.43
C GLY A 288 -14.98 -8.16 -7.74
N PHE A 289 -14.93 -8.16 -6.41
CA PHE A 289 -14.76 -6.98 -5.60
C PHE A 289 -13.95 -7.29 -4.34
N ASP A 290 -13.13 -6.33 -3.93
CA ASP A 290 -12.42 -6.40 -2.67
C ASP A 290 -13.12 -5.53 -1.62
N VAL A 291 -13.82 -6.21 -0.70
CA VAL A 291 -14.65 -5.56 0.33
C VAL A 291 -13.84 -4.82 1.41
N ASN A 292 -12.51 -4.88 1.37
CA ASN A 292 -11.66 -4.00 2.17
C ASN A 292 -11.65 -2.54 1.66
N PHE A 293 -12.15 -2.28 0.45
CA PHE A 293 -12.31 -0.94 -0.10
C PHE A 293 -13.72 -0.37 0.06
N ASP A 294 -13.85 0.93 -0.17
CA ASP A 294 -15.14 1.64 -0.20
C ASP A 294 -15.98 1.19 -1.42
N THR A 295 -17.31 1.32 -1.37
CA THR A 295 -18.26 0.82 -2.38
C THR A 295 -18.28 1.63 -3.68
N ARG A 296 -17.11 1.97 -4.25
CA ARG A 296 -16.97 2.68 -5.53
C ARG A 296 -16.65 1.71 -6.65
N LEU A 297 -17.15 1.98 -7.85
CA LEU A 297 -16.89 1.14 -9.02
C LEU A 297 -15.42 1.02 -9.39
N LEU A 298 -14.61 2.02 -9.04
CA LEU A 298 -13.17 2.00 -9.29
C LEU A 298 -12.44 0.84 -8.60
N TYR A 299 -13.05 0.25 -7.56
CA TYR A 299 -12.50 -0.93 -6.85
C TYR A 299 -13.05 -2.27 -7.38
N CYS A 300 -13.92 -2.24 -8.40
CA CYS A 300 -14.36 -3.46 -9.07
C CYS A 300 -13.19 -4.09 -9.84
N LYS A 301 -13.09 -5.42 -9.77
CA LYS A 301 -12.03 -6.17 -10.41
C LYS A 301 -12.32 -6.41 -11.90
N GLY A 302 -11.24 -6.50 -12.68
CA GLY A 302 -11.29 -6.60 -14.14
C GLY A 302 -11.83 -5.35 -14.84
N VAL A 303 -12.10 -5.44 -16.14
CA VAL A 303 -12.68 -4.34 -16.93
C VAL A 303 -14.22 -4.31 -16.80
N ALA A 304 -14.87 -3.26 -17.27
CA ALA A 304 -16.34 -3.22 -17.29
C ALA A 304 -16.90 -4.41 -18.10
N GLY A 305 -17.84 -5.15 -17.51
CA GLY A 305 -18.41 -6.37 -18.12
C GLY A 305 -17.60 -7.67 -17.91
N SER A 306 -16.39 -7.65 -17.31
CA SER A 306 -15.63 -8.87 -17.03
C SER A 306 -16.16 -9.60 -15.78
N ARG A 307 -17.33 -10.24 -15.92
CA ARG A 307 -17.98 -10.98 -14.82
C ARG A 307 -17.16 -12.22 -14.47
N ILE A 308 -17.20 -12.59 -13.19
CA ILE A 308 -16.59 -13.83 -12.65
C ILE A 308 -17.63 -14.92 -12.40
N VAL A 309 -18.92 -14.57 -12.52
CA VAL A 309 -20.05 -15.49 -12.52
C VAL A 309 -20.67 -15.59 -13.90
N GLU A 310 -21.30 -16.73 -14.17
CA GLU A 310 -22.11 -16.97 -15.36
C GLU A 310 -23.40 -16.17 -15.27
N VAL A 311 -23.72 -15.48 -16.37
CA VAL A 311 -24.94 -14.69 -16.55
C VAL A 311 -25.43 -14.95 -17.97
N ASP A 312 -26.74 -15.11 -18.14
CA ASP A 312 -27.34 -15.35 -19.46
C ASP A 312 -27.25 -14.10 -20.34
N ASP A 313 -26.17 -13.99 -21.11
CA ASP A 313 -25.97 -12.91 -22.07
C ASP A 313 -26.62 -13.20 -23.43
N GLU A 314 -27.20 -14.39 -23.64
CA GLU A 314 -27.95 -14.72 -24.88
C GLU A 314 -29.35 -14.08 -24.85
N HIS A 315 -29.98 -14.02 -23.68
CA HIS A 315 -31.30 -13.42 -23.52
C HIS A 315 -31.23 -12.04 -22.88
N GLN A 316 -31.17 -11.01 -23.74
CA GLN A 316 -31.09 -9.62 -23.34
C GLN A 316 -32.43 -8.88 -23.50
N ARG A 317 -32.61 -7.81 -22.74
CA ARG A 317 -33.74 -6.88 -22.81
C ARG A 317 -33.31 -5.48 -22.39
N ASP A 318 -34.07 -4.49 -22.82
CA ASP A 318 -33.94 -3.15 -22.27
C ASP A 318 -34.47 -3.10 -20.84
N LEU A 319 -33.69 -2.54 -19.93
CA LEU A 319 -34.02 -2.43 -18.51
C LEU A 319 -34.31 -0.97 -18.16
N LEU A 320 -35.57 -0.67 -17.90
CA LEU A 320 -35.99 0.60 -17.30
C LEU A 320 -35.55 0.64 -15.83
N LEU A 321 -34.73 1.63 -15.46
CA LEU A 321 -34.26 1.80 -14.08
C LEU A 321 -35.15 2.76 -13.29
N TYR A 322 -35.19 4.03 -13.71
CA TYR A 322 -35.99 5.09 -13.10
C TYR A 322 -36.25 6.20 -14.12
N ASP A 323 -37.37 6.91 -13.96
CA ASP A 323 -37.86 7.92 -14.90
C ASP A 323 -37.76 7.43 -16.36
N ASP A 324 -37.01 8.12 -17.23
CA ASP A 324 -36.80 7.76 -18.65
C ASP A 324 -35.43 7.07 -18.90
N ILE A 325 -34.70 6.68 -17.85
CA ILE A 325 -33.40 6.01 -17.98
C ILE A 325 -33.60 4.53 -18.29
N VAL A 326 -33.29 4.16 -19.53
CA VAL A 326 -33.31 2.78 -20.02
C VAL A 326 -31.89 2.33 -20.35
N VAL A 327 -31.46 1.22 -19.74
CA VAL A 327 -30.19 0.58 -20.06
C VAL A 327 -30.46 -0.51 -21.10
N PRO A 328 -29.87 -0.43 -22.31
CA PRO A 328 -30.12 -1.42 -23.35
C PRO A 328 -29.34 -2.71 -23.09
N ASN A 329 -29.77 -3.81 -23.74
CA ASN A 329 -29.00 -5.06 -23.83
C ASN A 329 -28.64 -5.69 -22.47
N VAL A 330 -29.55 -5.62 -21.50
CA VAL A 330 -29.33 -6.16 -20.15
C VAL A 330 -29.83 -7.60 -20.07
N SER A 331 -29.00 -8.50 -19.54
CA SER A 331 -29.38 -9.90 -19.27
C SER A 331 -30.67 -9.99 -18.43
N ARG A 332 -31.50 -11.00 -18.73
CA ARG A 332 -32.71 -11.30 -17.94
C ARG A 332 -32.43 -11.72 -16.50
N ASP A 333 -31.19 -12.12 -16.18
CA ASP A 333 -30.78 -12.43 -14.81
C ASP A 333 -30.66 -11.19 -13.92
N ILE A 334 -30.66 -10.01 -14.53
CA ILE A 334 -30.60 -8.73 -13.82
C ILE A 334 -32.01 -8.15 -13.70
N LYS A 335 -32.38 -7.85 -12.45
CA LYS A 335 -33.67 -7.24 -12.09
C LYS A 335 -33.45 -5.89 -11.44
N SER A 336 -34.40 -4.99 -11.68
CA SER A 336 -34.46 -3.68 -11.03
C SER A 336 -35.62 -3.67 -10.04
N THR A 337 -35.38 -3.10 -8.87
CA THR A 337 -36.37 -2.84 -7.81
C THR A 337 -36.27 -1.40 -7.36
N LYS A 338 -37.40 -0.80 -6.99
CA LYS A 338 -37.43 0.52 -6.35
C LYS A 338 -37.32 0.35 -4.83
N GLU A 339 -36.50 1.18 -4.20
CA GLU A 339 -36.40 1.26 -2.75
C GLU A 339 -37.06 2.56 -2.25
N SER A 340 -37.49 2.59 -1.00
CA SER A 340 -38.14 3.76 -0.41
C SER A 340 -37.12 4.81 0.01
N ILE A 341 -37.40 6.07 -0.33
CA ILE A 341 -36.70 7.24 0.20
C ILE A 341 -36.96 7.34 1.70
N GLY A 342 -35.93 7.63 2.50
CA GLY A 342 -36.14 7.84 3.92
C GLY A 342 -34.89 8.19 4.72
N ARG A 343 -35.15 8.78 5.90
CA ARG A 343 -34.13 9.02 6.92
C ARG A 343 -33.91 7.74 7.73
N GLN A 344 -32.65 7.38 7.93
CA GLN A 344 -32.22 6.20 8.67
C GLN A 344 -31.19 6.63 9.72
N GLY A 345 -31.39 6.20 10.97
CA GLY A 345 -30.43 6.38 12.04
C GLY A 345 -30.09 5.05 12.71
N SER A 346 -28.84 4.88 13.14
CA SER A 346 -28.41 3.66 13.86
C SER A 346 -28.71 3.72 15.35
N GLY A 347 -29.00 4.91 15.90
CA GLY A 347 -28.83 5.15 17.33
C GLY A 347 -27.35 5.07 17.74
N VAL A 348 -27.09 5.09 19.04
CA VAL A 348 -25.74 5.01 19.59
C VAL A 348 -25.41 3.56 19.88
N CYS A 349 -24.36 3.05 19.24
CA CYS A 349 -23.99 1.65 19.26
C CYS A 349 -22.49 1.49 19.54
N SER A 350 -22.09 0.30 19.98
CA SER A 350 -20.69 -0.08 20.13
C SER A 350 -20.00 -0.26 18.77
N PHE A 351 -18.68 -0.31 18.77
CA PHE A 351 -17.89 -0.56 17.56
C PHE A 351 -18.34 -1.84 16.83
N GLN A 352 -18.57 -2.94 17.55
CA GLN A 352 -18.95 -4.22 16.94
C GLN A 352 -20.38 -4.20 16.40
N GLU A 353 -21.34 -3.63 17.11
CA GLU A 353 -22.73 -3.49 16.63
C GLU A 353 -22.79 -2.66 15.35
N MET A 354 -21.98 -1.60 15.23
CA MET A 354 -21.91 -0.79 14.01
C MET A 354 -21.24 -1.56 12.86
N VAL A 355 -20.24 -2.38 13.13
CA VAL A 355 -19.65 -3.30 12.14
C VAL A 355 -20.71 -4.28 11.64
N ASP A 356 -21.47 -4.89 12.54
CA ASP A 356 -22.52 -5.85 12.19
C ASP A 356 -23.62 -5.18 11.35
N TYR A 357 -24.00 -3.95 11.67
CA TYR A 357 -24.93 -3.14 10.86
C TYR A 357 -24.44 -2.92 9.43
N PHE A 358 -23.17 -2.50 9.24
CA PHE A 358 -22.60 -2.30 7.91
C PHE A 358 -22.47 -3.61 7.14
N ASN A 359 -22.11 -4.71 7.82
CA ASN A 359 -21.99 -6.03 7.22
C ASN A 359 -23.34 -6.54 6.74
N GLN A 360 -24.38 -6.43 7.59
CA GLN A 360 -25.74 -6.81 7.24
C GLN A 360 -26.26 -6.01 6.04
N LYS A 361 -26.00 -4.70 6.01
CA LYS A 361 -26.38 -3.83 4.89
C LYS A 361 -25.69 -4.21 3.58
N ALA A 362 -24.48 -4.77 3.66
CA ALA A 362 -23.73 -5.28 2.52
C ALA A 362 -24.08 -6.74 2.15
N GLY A 363 -25.07 -7.36 2.81
CA GLY A 363 -25.45 -8.76 2.58
C GLY A 363 -24.47 -9.78 3.16
N LEU A 364 -23.60 -9.36 4.09
CA LEU A 364 -22.54 -10.17 4.66
C LEU A 364 -22.79 -10.44 6.16
N SER A 365 -22.23 -11.54 6.63
CA SER A 365 -22.14 -11.88 8.06
C SER A 365 -20.70 -12.12 8.43
N GLY A 366 -20.22 -11.50 9.51
CA GLY A 366 -18.86 -11.74 9.99
C GLY A 366 -18.35 -10.64 10.90
N PRO A 367 -17.24 -10.89 11.63
CA PRO A 367 -16.74 -9.96 12.63
C PRO A 367 -15.82 -8.88 12.05
N PHE A 368 -15.49 -8.93 10.76
CA PHE A 368 -14.48 -8.05 10.16
C PHE A 368 -15.13 -6.77 9.63
N PRO A 369 -14.57 -5.58 9.93
CA PRO A 369 -15.08 -4.32 9.41
C PRO A 369 -14.85 -4.22 7.90
N LEU A 370 -15.84 -3.77 7.13
CA LEU A 370 -15.68 -3.53 5.68
C LEU A 370 -14.93 -2.21 5.39
N GLY A 371 -14.47 -2.05 4.16
CA GLY A 371 -13.88 -0.80 3.68
C GLY A 371 -14.88 0.36 3.71
N SER A 372 -16.16 0.11 3.43
CA SER A 372 -17.23 1.11 3.54
C SER A 372 -17.41 1.61 4.98
N PHE A 373 -17.34 0.71 5.97
CA PHE A 373 -17.37 1.07 7.39
C PHE A 373 -16.15 1.91 7.77
N ASN A 374 -14.95 1.50 7.35
CA ASN A 374 -13.73 2.25 7.61
C ASN A 374 -13.78 3.66 7.00
N CYS A 375 -14.27 3.77 5.76
CA CYS A 375 -14.39 5.04 5.04
C CYS A 375 -15.43 5.97 5.68
N ALA A 376 -16.54 5.41 6.17
CA ALA A 376 -17.60 6.17 6.84
C ALA A 376 -17.10 6.91 8.08
N PHE A 377 -16.32 6.23 8.92
CA PHE A 377 -15.82 6.79 10.20
C PHE A 377 -14.36 7.26 10.16
N SER A 378 -13.73 7.26 8.98
CA SER A 378 -12.31 7.61 8.78
C SER A 378 -11.37 6.80 9.69
N PHE A 379 -11.57 5.48 9.74
CA PHE A 379 -10.75 4.56 10.52
C PHE A 379 -9.47 4.16 9.81
N THR A 380 -8.47 3.74 10.60
CA THR A 380 -7.15 3.31 10.08
C THR A 380 -7.23 1.96 9.37
N GLY A 381 -8.22 1.15 9.70
CA GLY A 381 -8.45 -0.19 9.19
C GLY A 381 -7.94 -1.30 10.11
N SER A 382 -7.19 -0.96 11.16
CA SER A 382 -6.81 -1.91 12.20
C SER A 382 -7.93 -2.04 13.21
N LYS A 383 -8.71 -3.13 13.11
CA LYS A 383 -9.85 -3.41 14.02
C LYS A 383 -9.48 -3.23 15.49
N LEU A 384 -8.31 -3.71 15.91
CA LEU A 384 -7.89 -3.64 17.31
C LEU A 384 -7.60 -2.21 17.77
N VAL A 385 -6.92 -1.41 16.95
CA VAL A 385 -6.59 -0.02 17.29
C VAL A 385 -7.84 0.84 17.24
N ASP A 386 -8.62 0.72 16.18
CA ASP A 386 -9.82 1.51 15.95
C ASP A 386 -10.89 1.23 17.02
N ALA A 387 -11.09 -0.04 17.40
CA ALA A 387 -12.01 -0.41 18.47
C ALA A 387 -11.54 0.06 19.86
N ALA A 388 -10.23 0.01 20.15
CA ALA A 388 -9.70 0.46 21.44
C ALA A 388 -9.80 1.98 21.63
N ALA A 389 -9.74 2.75 20.54
CA ALA A 389 -9.86 4.20 20.56
C ALA A 389 -11.32 4.69 20.58
N THR A 390 -12.29 3.81 20.34
CA THR A 390 -13.71 4.19 20.12
C THR A 390 -14.59 3.75 21.27
N LYS A 391 -15.31 4.70 21.88
CA LYS A 391 -16.32 4.43 22.92
C LYS A 391 -17.65 4.00 22.32
N THR A 392 -18.20 4.84 21.44
CA THR A 392 -19.47 4.60 20.73
C THR A 392 -19.44 5.21 19.32
N LEU A 393 -20.29 4.68 18.46
CA LEU A 393 -20.54 5.14 17.10
C LEU A 393 -22.02 5.44 16.91
N SER A 394 -22.33 6.39 16.05
CA SER A 394 -23.70 6.71 15.66
C SER A 394 -23.72 7.24 14.23
N MET A 395 -24.81 7.00 13.53
CA MET A 395 -25.08 7.61 12.23
C MET A 395 -26.54 8.05 12.12
N ASP A 396 -26.75 9.12 11.36
CA ASP A 396 -28.06 9.63 10.96
C ASP A 396 -27.93 10.19 9.54
N GLY A 397 -28.73 9.66 8.62
CA GLY A 397 -28.58 10.01 7.21
C GLY A 397 -29.87 9.83 6.42
N PHE A 398 -29.97 10.60 5.35
CA PHE A 398 -31.08 10.54 4.41
C PHE A 398 -30.64 9.80 3.14
N TYR A 399 -31.43 8.81 2.74
CA TYR A 399 -31.16 7.97 1.58
C TYR A 399 -32.26 8.20 0.53
N ASN A 400 -31.85 8.51 -0.70
CA ASN A 400 -32.72 8.69 -1.85
C ASN A 400 -32.30 7.72 -2.96
N PRO A 401 -32.64 6.42 -2.82
CA PRO A 401 -32.39 5.42 -3.85
C PRO A 401 -33.32 5.65 -5.05
N LEU A 402 -32.76 5.70 -6.25
CA LEU A 402 -33.53 5.80 -7.50
C LEU A 402 -33.87 4.42 -8.05
N ALA A 403 -32.88 3.51 -8.06
CA ALA A 403 -33.05 2.14 -8.51
C ALA A 403 -32.03 1.22 -7.84
N LYS A 404 -32.45 -0.02 -7.55
CA LYS A 404 -31.57 -1.10 -7.11
C LYS A 404 -31.57 -2.21 -8.13
N VAL A 405 -30.43 -2.44 -8.74
CA VAL A 405 -30.20 -3.54 -9.68
C VAL A 405 -29.56 -4.71 -8.95
N HIS A 406 -30.05 -5.92 -9.20
CA HIS A 406 -29.55 -7.12 -8.54
C HIS A 406 -29.60 -8.34 -9.46
N LEU A 407 -28.71 -9.29 -9.20
CA LEU A 407 -28.68 -10.59 -9.86
C LEU A 407 -29.69 -11.56 -9.23
N ASN A 408 -30.22 -12.46 -10.06
CA ASN A 408 -31.00 -13.61 -9.60
C ASN A 408 -30.19 -14.53 -8.66
N THR A 409 -30.89 -15.27 -7.81
CA THR A 409 -30.34 -16.30 -6.93
C THR A 409 -29.80 -17.48 -7.75
N GLY A 410 -28.71 -18.10 -7.31
CA GLY A 410 -28.12 -19.29 -7.96
C GLY A 410 -26.86 -18.99 -8.77
N LEU A 411 -25.97 -18.16 -8.23
CA LEU A 411 -24.72 -17.76 -8.89
C LEU A 411 -23.82 -18.98 -9.15
N VAL A 412 -23.24 -19.05 -10.35
CA VAL A 412 -22.24 -20.07 -10.71
C VAL A 412 -20.97 -19.34 -11.12
N LEU A 413 -19.83 -19.68 -10.52
CA LEU A 413 -18.54 -19.12 -10.95
C LEU A 413 -18.15 -19.67 -12.33
N GLN A 414 -17.59 -18.78 -13.15
CA GLN A 414 -16.99 -19.17 -14.41
C GLN A 414 -15.83 -20.15 -14.20
N GLU A 415 -15.66 -21.04 -15.17
CA GLU A 415 -14.69 -22.14 -15.11
C GLU A 415 -13.22 -21.66 -15.03
N ASN A 416 -12.90 -20.52 -15.65
CA ASN A 416 -11.58 -19.88 -15.53
C ASN A 416 -11.25 -19.47 -14.09
N VAL A 417 -12.23 -18.98 -13.32
CA VAL A 417 -12.05 -18.58 -11.92
C VAL A 417 -11.87 -19.81 -11.04
N LYS A 418 -12.66 -20.87 -11.27
CA LYS A 418 -12.51 -22.16 -10.56
C LYS A 418 -11.11 -22.75 -10.78
N ARG A 419 -10.59 -22.71 -12.01
CA ARG A 419 -9.24 -23.20 -12.36
C ARG A 419 -8.11 -22.36 -11.77
N ALA A 420 -8.36 -21.09 -11.46
CA ALA A 420 -7.36 -20.22 -10.84
C ALA A 420 -7.18 -20.50 -9.33
N VAL A 421 -8.03 -21.31 -8.72
CA VAL A 421 -7.93 -21.65 -7.29
C VAL A 421 -6.70 -22.55 -7.05
N PRO A 422 -5.74 -22.13 -6.21
CA PRO A 422 -4.56 -22.95 -5.93
C PRO A 422 -4.91 -24.23 -5.16
N THR A 423 -4.34 -25.37 -5.56
CA THR A 423 -4.63 -26.67 -4.93
C THR A 423 -3.94 -26.89 -3.59
N TYR A 424 -2.90 -26.11 -3.28
CA TYR A 424 -2.17 -26.13 -2.01
C TYR A 424 -1.88 -24.70 -1.51
N TRP A 425 -1.35 -24.57 -0.29
CA TRP A 425 -0.93 -23.28 0.26
C TRP A 425 0.29 -22.71 -0.49
N ASP A 426 -0.01 -21.92 -1.52
CA ASP A 426 0.95 -21.10 -2.28
C ASP A 426 0.63 -19.61 -2.11
N PRO A 427 1.35 -18.89 -1.24
CA PRO A 427 1.14 -17.46 -0.98
C PRO A 427 1.15 -16.57 -2.23
N THR A 428 1.94 -16.91 -3.26
CA THR A 428 2.01 -16.10 -4.49
C THR A 428 0.73 -16.23 -5.30
N SER A 429 0.31 -17.47 -5.61
CA SER A 429 -0.93 -17.70 -6.36
C SER A 429 -2.18 -17.27 -5.59
N LEU A 430 -2.20 -17.44 -4.25
CA LEU A 430 -3.30 -16.97 -3.40
C LEU A 430 -3.43 -15.45 -3.41
N ALA A 431 -2.31 -14.72 -3.30
CA ALA A 431 -2.32 -13.26 -3.38
C ALA A 431 -2.77 -12.79 -4.78
N SER A 432 -2.25 -13.43 -5.84
CA SER A 432 -2.64 -13.12 -7.22
C SER A 432 -4.13 -13.39 -7.47
N PHE A 433 -4.72 -14.45 -6.89
CA PHE A 433 -6.15 -14.71 -6.98
C PHE A 433 -6.97 -13.55 -6.38
N ILE A 434 -6.61 -13.11 -5.17
CA ILE A 434 -7.30 -12.01 -4.48
C ILE A 434 -7.12 -10.69 -5.25
N GLU A 435 -5.93 -10.45 -5.79
CA GLU A 435 -5.65 -9.26 -6.59
C GLU A 435 -6.50 -9.22 -7.87
N ASN A 436 -6.62 -10.34 -8.58
CA ASN A 436 -7.30 -10.45 -9.88
C ASN A 436 -8.82 -10.57 -9.77
N PHE A 437 -9.33 -11.36 -8.81
CA PHE A 437 -10.76 -11.67 -8.68
C PHE A 437 -11.41 -11.03 -7.46
N GLY A 438 -10.64 -10.51 -6.51
CA GLY A 438 -11.17 -9.94 -5.28
C GLY A 438 -11.54 -11.02 -4.26
N THR A 439 -12.39 -10.64 -3.30
CA THR A 439 -12.81 -11.50 -2.19
C THR A 439 -14.28 -11.92 -2.32
N HIS A 440 -15.11 -11.06 -2.91
CA HIS A 440 -16.55 -11.26 -3.06
C HIS A 440 -17.04 -10.91 -4.47
N VAL A 441 -18.21 -11.43 -4.85
CA VAL A 441 -18.94 -11.07 -6.06
C VAL A 441 -19.94 -9.96 -5.73
N ILE A 442 -20.08 -8.97 -6.61
CA ILE A 442 -21.12 -7.93 -6.48
C ILE A 442 -22.48 -8.53 -6.89
N THR A 443 -23.44 -8.56 -5.97
CA THR A 443 -24.78 -9.13 -6.20
C THR A 443 -25.87 -8.10 -6.40
N SER A 444 -25.73 -6.92 -5.82
CA SER A 444 -26.61 -5.79 -6.10
C SER A 444 -25.88 -4.46 -6.01
N VAL A 445 -26.41 -3.48 -6.71
CA VAL A 445 -25.96 -2.08 -6.68
C VAL A 445 -27.19 -1.19 -6.56
N THR A 446 -27.19 -0.27 -5.58
CA THR A 446 -28.22 0.75 -5.43
C THR A 446 -27.68 2.09 -5.93
N ILE A 447 -28.38 2.67 -6.90
CA ILE A 447 -28.08 3.95 -7.55
C ILE A 447 -28.99 5.03 -6.96
N GLY A 448 -28.44 6.19 -6.64
CA GLY A 448 -29.20 7.33 -6.16
C GLY A 448 -28.31 8.34 -5.46
N GLY A 449 -28.78 8.87 -4.33
CA GLY A 449 -27.98 9.76 -3.49
C GLY A 449 -28.17 9.49 -2.00
N LYS A 450 -27.16 9.77 -1.20
CA LYS A 450 -27.21 9.72 0.27
C LYS A 450 -26.47 10.88 0.90
N ASP A 451 -27.01 11.40 2.00
CA ASP A 451 -26.40 12.43 2.81
C ASP A 451 -26.38 11.94 4.26
N VAL A 452 -25.21 11.58 4.78
CA VAL A 452 -25.08 10.87 6.06
C VAL A 452 -24.10 11.59 6.97
N ILE A 453 -24.52 11.71 8.24
CA ILE A 453 -23.71 12.19 9.35
C ILE A 453 -23.21 10.97 10.12
N TYR A 454 -21.89 10.85 10.27
CA TYR A 454 -21.25 9.83 11.11
C TYR A 454 -20.63 10.50 12.32
N VAL A 455 -20.90 9.95 13.50
CA VAL A 455 -20.40 10.48 14.78
C VAL A 455 -19.59 9.41 15.49
N LYS A 456 -18.34 9.75 15.83
CA LYS A 456 -17.41 8.89 16.56
C LYS A 456 -17.11 9.50 17.93
N GLN A 457 -17.46 8.78 18.99
CA GLN A 457 -17.09 9.15 20.35
C GLN A 457 -15.77 8.46 20.72
N HIS A 458 -14.75 9.24 21.09
CA HIS A 458 -13.45 8.71 21.52
C HIS A 458 -13.53 8.07 22.92
N GLN A 459 -12.67 7.11 23.19
CA GLN A 459 -12.63 6.36 24.46
C GLN A 459 -12.41 7.26 25.69
N SER A 460 -11.73 8.40 25.52
CA SER A 460 -11.51 9.42 26.56
C SER A 460 -12.78 10.20 26.94
N SER A 461 -13.79 10.22 26.08
CA SER A 461 -14.95 11.10 26.22
C SER A 461 -15.74 10.83 27.52
N PRO A 462 -16.03 11.86 28.34
CA PRO A 462 -16.84 11.72 29.55
C PRO A 462 -18.34 11.61 29.24
N LEU A 463 -18.77 11.95 28.02
CA LEU A 463 -20.17 12.03 27.64
C LEU A 463 -20.91 10.68 27.72
N SER A 464 -22.16 10.74 28.16
CA SER A 464 -23.06 9.59 28.21
C SER A 464 -23.66 9.26 26.83
N THR A 465 -24.13 8.02 26.68
CA THR A 465 -24.85 7.56 25.47
C THR A 465 -26.07 8.42 25.14
N MET A 466 -26.77 8.94 26.15
CA MET A 466 -27.96 9.77 25.96
C MET A 466 -27.62 11.16 25.42
N GLU A 467 -26.54 11.77 25.91
CA GLU A 467 -26.06 13.06 25.41
C GLU A 467 -25.62 12.96 23.95
N ILE A 468 -24.90 11.89 23.57
CA ILE A 468 -24.52 11.63 22.18
C ILE A 468 -25.75 11.39 21.30
N LYS A 469 -26.74 10.63 21.79
CA LYS A 469 -27.97 10.37 21.06
C LYS A 469 -28.72 11.66 20.75
N ASN A 470 -28.92 12.50 21.76
CA ASN A 470 -29.60 13.80 21.59
C ASN A 470 -28.81 14.69 20.63
N TYR A 471 -27.49 14.74 20.77
CA TYR A 471 -26.64 15.52 19.87
C TYR A 471 -26.77 15.10 18.41
N VAL A 472 -26.69 13.79 18.12
CA VAL A 472 -26.84 13.28 16.74
C VAL A 472 -28.22 13.62 16.17
N GLN A 473 -29.27 13.50 17.00
CA GLN A 473 -30.63 13.85 16.58
C GLN A 473 -30.77 15.34 16.27
N ASP A 474 -30.18 16.22 17.09
CA ASP A 474 -30.22 17.67 16.91
C ASP A 474 -29.51 18.12 15.62
N ILE A 475 -28.29 17.62 15.38
CA ILE A 475 -27.53 17.96 14.16
C ILE A 475 -28.21 17.38 12.91
N GLY A 476 -28.78 16.17 13.00
CA GLY A 476 -29.53 15.57 11.91
C GLY A 476 -30.81 16.33 11.59
N ASN A 477 -31.56 16.73 12.61
CA ASN A 477 -32.76 17.55 12.42
C ASN A 477 -32.43 18.85 11.71
N GLN A 478 -31.33 19.50 12.06
CA GLN A 478 -30.96 20.76 11.41
C GLN A 478 -30.44 20.59 9.99
N ARG A 479 -29.67 19.54 9.73
CA ARG A 479 -29.17 19.27 8.38
C ARG A 479 -30.29 18.92 7.40
N PHE A 480 -31.32 18.23 7.89
CA PHE A 480 -32.40 17.68 7.05
C PHE A 480 -33.74 18.46 7.16
N SER A 481 -33.80 19.58 7.89
CA SER A 481 -34.99 20.44 7.98
C SER A 481 -35.00 21.56 6.93
N ASP A 482 -36.21 22.00 6.56
CA ASP A 482 -36.43 23.17 5.70
C ASP A 482 -36.10 24.47 6.45
N GLY A 483 -35.26 25.34 5.86
CA GLY A 483 -35.06 26.73 6.31
C GLY A 483 -33.81 27.07 7.13
N VAL A 484 -32.78 26.21 7.18
CA VAL A 484 -31.51 26.52 7.87
C VAL A 484 -30.46 27.07 6.89
N ASP A 485 -29.78 28.16 7.27
CA ASP A 485 -28.72 28.81 6.48
C ASP A 485 -27.51 27.85 6.28
N PRO A 486 -27.16 27.51 5.03
CA PRO A 486 -26.04 26.60 4.72
C PRO A 486 -24.68 27.06 5.28
N GLY A 487 -24.51 28.36 5.54
CA GLY A 487 -23.27 28.95 6.06
C GLY A 487 -22.89 28.53 7.49
N LEU A 488 -23.81 27.93 8.25
CA LEU A 488 -23.56 27.46 9.62
C LEU A 488 -22.64 26.23 9.71
N PHE A 489 -22.48 25.47 8.61
CA PHE A 489 -21.67 24.25 8.62
C PHE A 489 -20.20 24.46 8.21
N TYR A 490 -19.87 25.60 7.58
CA TYR A 490 -18.53 25.87 7.01
C TYR A 490 -17.73 26.94 7.74
N ASN A 491 -18.36 27.88 8.46
CA ASN A 491 -17.64 28.97 9.15
C ASN A 491 -16.94 28.56 10.46
N GLN A 492 -17.00 27.29 10.87
CA GLN A 492 -16.25 26.76 12.01
C GLN A 492 -15.39 25.59 11.56
N GLY A 493 -14.13 25.89 11.22
CA GLY A 493 -13.09 24.87 11.09
C GLY A 493 -13.07 24.03 12.37
N VAL A 494 -13.42 22.75 12.22
CA VAL A 494 -13.66 21.79 13.31
C VAL A 494 -14.91 22.14 14.15
N TYR A 495 -15.98 21.35 13.94
CA TYR A 495 -17.29 21.34 14.62
C TYR A 495 -18.31 22.38 14.16
N PRO A 496 -19.25 22.02 13.27
CA PRO A 496 -20.44 22.84 13.08
C PRO A 496 -21.35 22.66 14.29
N GLN A 497 -21.49 23.74 15.06
CA GLN A 497 -22.41 23.79 16.18
C GLN A 497 -23.71 24.46 15.75
N PRO A 498 -24.85 23.82 15.99
CA PRO A 498 -26.12 24.51 15.98
C PRO A 498 -26.18 25.69 16.96
N ASN A 499 -26.83 26.79 16.57
CA ASN A 499 -27.20 27.84 17.54
C ASN A 499 -28.20 27.35 18.61
N THR A 500 -28.84 26.20 18.40
CA THR A 500 -29.90 25.62 19.26
C THR A 500 -29.51 24.33 19.99
N ALA A 501 -28.35 23.73 19.70
CA ALA A 501 -27.93 22.51 20.38
C ALA A 501 -27.29 22.84 21.72
N SER A 502 -27.61 22.02 22.73
CA SER A 502 -27.02 22.15 24.07
C SER A 502 -25.50 22.11 23.97
N TYR A 503 -24.82 23.06 24.62
CA TYR A 503 -23.37 23.12 24.61
C TYR A 503 -22.79 21.82 25.20
N LEU A 504 -22.34 20.90 24.35
CA LEU A 504 -21.63 19.70 24.83
C LEU A 504 -20.32 20.12 25.48
N ALA A 505 -20.17 19.82 26.77
CA ALA A 505 -18.87 19.86 27.44
C ALA A 505 -18.03 18.68 26.91
N GLY A 506 -16.77 18.91 26.49
CA GLY A 506 -15.89 17.85 25.98
C GLY A 506 -16.02 17.55 24.47
N LYS A 507 -16.38 18.54 23.64
CA LYS A 507 -16.49 18.41 22.16
C LYS A 507 -15.22 17.92 21.47
N GLU A 508 -14.05 18.17 22.06
CA GLU A 508 -12.77 17.68 21.54
C GLU A 508 -12.70 16.14 21.49
N ASP A 509 -13.52 15.44 22.29
CA ASP A 509 -13.57 13.97 22.35
C ASP A 509 -14.65 13.33 21.45
N VAL A 510 -15.30 14.10 20.57
CA VAL A 510 -16.29 13.59 19.60
C VAL A 510 -15.90 14.06 18.21
N THR A 511 -15.90 13.17 17.21
CA THR A 511 -15.63 13.54 15.81
C THR A 511 -16.90 13.38 14.99
N VAL A 512 -17.30 14.44 14.27
CA VAL A 512 -18.46 14.46 13.37
C VAL A 512 -17.96 14.51 11.92
N ILE A 513 -18.49 13.63 11.08
CA ILE A 513 -18.06 13.44 9.70
C ILE A 513 -19.30 13.50 8.81
N PHE A 514 -19.30 14.43 7.86
CA PHE A 514 -20.37 14.56 6.87
C PHE A 514 -19.93 13.88 5.57
N ARG A 515 -20.77 13.01 5.01
CA ARG A 515 -20.50 12.33 3.75
C ARG A 515 -21.74 12.37 2.86
N ARG A 516 -21.59 12.97 1.68
CA ARG A 516 -22.55 12.88 0.58
C ARG A 516 -22.04 11.94 -0.51
N ARG A 517 -22.97 11.35 -1.24
CA ARG A 517 -22.74 10.62 -2.50
C ARG A 517 -23.94 10.79 -3.39
N GLY A 518 -23.72 11.02 -4.68
CA GLY A 518 -24.77 11.32 -5.65
C GLY A 518 -25.34 12.73 -5.44
N GLY A 519 -25.86 13.33 -6.51
CA GLY A 519 -26.20 14.74 -6.57
C GLY A 519 -24.99 15.63 -6.86
N ASP A 520 -25.24 16.94 -6.92
CA ASP A 520 -24.22 17.97 -7.07
C ASP A 520 -23.61 18.31 -5.70
N ASP A 521 -22.33 18.01 -5.52
CA ASP A 521 -21.60 18.26 -4.28
C ASP A 521 -21.40 19.76 -3.98
N LEU A 522 -21.60 20.65 -4.96
CA LEU A 522 -21.55 22.10 -4.76
C LEU A 522 -22.80 22.61 -4.03
N GLU A 523 -23.94 21.93 -4.18
CA GLU A 523 -25.20 22.35 -3.58
C GLU A 523 -25.23 22.01 -2.08
N GLN A 524 -25.17 23.04 -1.24
CA GLN A 524 -25.03 22.85 0.21
C GLN A 524 -26.35 22.53 0.90
N ASN A 525 -27.46 23.09 0.43
CA ASN A 525 -28.77 22.84 1.04
C ASN A 525 -29.23 21.41 0.72
N HIS A 526 -29.60 20.65 1.75
CA HIS A 526 -29.99 19.24 1.58
C HIS A 526 -31.14 19.04 0.59
N ILE A 527 -32.15 19.91 0.61
CA ILE A 527 -33.34 19.78 -0.23
C ILE A 527 -33.04 20.16 -1.67
N GLN A 528 -32.22 21.19 -1.89
CA GLN A 528 -31.74 21.54 -3.23
C GLN A 528 -30.84 20.43 -3.78
N TRP A 529 -29.89 19.93 -2.98
CA TRP A 529 -29.04 18.79 -3.33
C TRP A 529 -29.88 17.56 -3.70
N ALA A 530 -30.92 17.25 -2.92
CA ALA A 530 -31.78 16.09 -3.18
C ALA A 530 -32.47 16.14 -4.55
N ARG A 531 -32.73 17.33 -5.09
CA ARG A 531 -33.31 17.51 -6.44
C ARG A 531 -32.31 17.20 -7.55
N THR A 532 -31.02 17.38 -7.30
CA THR A 532 -29.93 17.11 -8.26
C THR A 532 -29.56 15.63 -8.38
N ILE A 533 -30.04 14.77 -7.48
CA ILE A 533 -29.69 13.34 -7.45
C ILE A 533 -30.10 12.63 -8.75
N LYS A 534 -31.23 13.02 -9.34
CA LYS A 534 -31.72 12.41 -10.59
C LYS A 534 -30.81 12.70 -11.78
N SER A 535 -30.23 13.89 -11.83
CA SER A 535 -29.34 14.36 -12.90
C SER A 535 -27.89 13.90 -12.71
N SER A 536 -27.47 13.64 -11.47
CA SER A 536 -26.11 13.20 -11.15
C SER A 536 -26.12 12.06 -10.12
N PRO A 537 -26.73 10.90 -10.43
CA PRO A 537 -26.80 9.81 -9.48
C PRO A 537 -25.42 9.17 -9.26
N ASP A 538 -25.20 8.59 -8.08
CA ASP A 538 -24.03 7.74 -7.82
C ASP A 538 -24.48 6.45 -7.13
N ILE A 539 -23.57 5.50 -6.99
CA ILE A 539 -23.83 4.29 -6.23
C ILE A 539 -23.80 4.63 -4.76
N ILE A 540 -24.84 4.26 -4.03
CA ILE A 540 -24.93 4.55 -2.59
C ILE A 540 -24.72 3.31 -1.74
N GLU A 541 -25.05 2.13 -2.27
CA GLU A 541 -24.99 0.83 -1.58
C GLU A 541 -24.63 -0.29 -2.56
N MET A 542 -23.95 -1.32 -2.07
CA MET A 542 -23.63 -2.55 -2.78
C MET A 542 -23.86 -3.74 -1.85
N THR A 543 -24.34 -4.86 -2.39
CA THR A 543 -24.35 -6.15 -1.67
C THR A 543 -23.39 -7.13 -2.32
N PHE A 544 -22.88 -8.05 -1.52
CA PHE A 544 -21.83 -8.96 -1.91
C PHE A 544 -22.13 -10.41 -1.55
N PHE A 545 -21.55 -11.34 -2.31
CA PHE A 545 -21.56 -12.77 -2.01
C PHE A 545 -20.14 -13.33 -1.99
N PRO A 546 -19.70 -14.07 -0.95
CA PRO A 546 -18.33 -14.58 -0.87
C PRO A 546 -17.97 -15.50 -2.04
N ILE A 547 -16.86 -15.25 -2.73
CA ILE A 547 -16.40 -16.09 -3.85
C ILE A 547 -16.19 -17.54 -3.38
N THR A 548 -15.66 -17.71 -2.17
CA THR A 548 -15.39 -19.02 -1.56
C THR A 548 -16.66 -19.84 -1.32
N ALA A 549 -17.80 -19.21 -1.13
CA ALA A 549 -19.09 -19.90 -0.99
C ALA A 549 -19.56 -20.53 -2.32
N LEU A 550 -19.05 -20.07 -3.47
CA LEU A 550 -19.39 -20.58 -4.81
C LEU A 550 -18.42 -21.67 -5.33
N LEU A 551 -17.43 -22.06 -4.53
CA LEU A 551 -16.36 -23.01 -4.91
C LEU A 551 -16.62 -24.44 -4.40
N ASP A 552 -17.87 -24.86 -4.27
CA ASP A 552 -18.20 -26.19 -3.79
C ASP A 552 -17.64 -27.28 -4.71
N GLY A 553 -16.98 -28.28 -4.12
CA GLY A 553 -16.30 -29.35 -4.84
C GLY A 553 -14.93 -28.99 -5.46
N VAL A 554 -14.46 -27.73 -5.35
CA VAL A 554 -13.16 -27.31 -5.90
C VAL A 554 -12.03 -27.62 -4.92
N THR A 555 -11.02 -28.39 -5.37
CA THR A 555 -9.82 -28.69 -4.59
C THR A 555 -9.04 -27.42 -4.27
N GLY A 556 -8.66 -27.21 -3.01
CA GLY A 556 -7.91 -26.03 -2.56
C GLY A 556 -8.76 -24.86 -2.05
N LYS A 557 -10.10 -24.94 -2.10
CA LYS A 557 -11.02 -23.94 -1.53
C LYS A 557 -10.69 -23.56 -0.09
N GLU A 558 -10.26 -24.51 0.74
CA GLU A 558 -9.90 -24.26 2.14
C GLU A 558 -8.69 -23.30 2.28
N HIS A 559 -7.68 -23.45 1.40
CA HIS A 559 -6.51 -22.57 1.39
C HIS A 559 -6.88 -21.15 0.98
N LEU A 560 -7.70 -21.01 -0.07
CA LEU A 560 -8.21 -19.72 -0.51
C LEU A 560 -9.11 -19.06 0.55
N THR A 561 -10.00 -19.84 1.18
CA THR A 561 -10.86 -19.36 2.27
C THR A 561 -10.02 -18.82 3.41
N ARG A 562 -9.01 -19.58 3.86
CA ARG A 562 -8.08 -19.14 4.90
C ARG A 562 -7.31 -17.88 4.50
N ALA A 563 -6.82 -17.80 3.26
CA ALA A 563 -6.09 -16.62 2.77
C ALA A 563 -6.96 -15.36 2.74
N ILE A 564 -8.20 -15.47 2.23
CA ILE A 564 -9.18 -14.37 2.23
C ILE A 564 -9.54 -13.95 3.66
N SER A 565 -9.79 -14.90 4.56
CA SER A 565 -10.08 -14.57 5.97
C SER A 565 -8.95 -13.77 6.61
N LEU A 566 -7.69 -14.20 6.42
CA LEU A 566 -6.53 -13.48 6.95
C LEU A 566 -6.36 -12.09 6.30
N TYR A 567 -6.64 -11.98 5.00
CA TYR A 567 -6.59 -10.70 4.29
C TYR A 567 -7.66 -9.70 4.79
N LEU A 568 -8.88 -10.18 5.04
CA LEU A 568 -9.97 -9.34 5.59
C LEU A 568 -9.74 -8.98 7.06
N GLU A 569 -9.14 -9.87 7.84
CA GLU A 569 -8.86 -9.66 9.27
C GLU A 569 -7.74 -8.64 9.49
N TYR A 570 -6.60 -8.82 8.82
CA TYR A 570 -5.38 -8.06 9.08
C TYR A 570 -5.13 -6.91 8.09
N LYS A 571 -5.81 -6.92 6.94
CA LYS A 571 -5.73 -5.89 5.89
C LYS A 571 -4.29 -5.47 5.52
N PRO A 572 -3.37 -6.42 5.23
CA PRO A 572 -2.08 -6.05 4.67
C PRO A 572 -2.27 -5.34 3.31
N PRO A 573 -1.34 -4.48 2.88
CA PRO A 573 -1.36 -3.94 1.52
C PRO A 573 -1.34 -5.09 0.50
N ILE A 574 -2.02 -4.92 -0.63
CA ILE A 574 -2.18 -6.01 -1.61
C ILE A 574 -0.81 -6.46 -2.16
N GLU A 575 0.12 -5.52 -2.33
CA GLU A 575 1.49 -5.75 -2.76
C GLU A 575 2.34 -6.54 -1.73
N GLU A 576 1.96 -6.51 -0.46
CA GLU A 576 2.63 -7.23 0.63
C GLU A 576 1.95 -8.57 0.96
N LEU A 577 0.75 -8.82 0.42
CA LEU A 577 -0.09 -9.95 0.80
C LEU A 577 0.64 -11.29 0.65
N ARG A 578 1.45 -11.46 -0.41
CA ARG A 578 2.26 -12.68 -0.60
C ARG A 578 3.23 -12.92 0.55
N TYR A 579 3.92 -11.88 1.03
CA TYR A 579 4.88 -11.99 2.12
C TYR A 579 4.16 -12.19 3.45
N PHE A 580 3.05 -11.48 3.63
CA PHE A 580 2.20 -11.65 4.79
C PHE A 580 1.73 -13.10 4.93
N LEU A 581 1.19 -13.71 3.86
CA LEU A 581 0.71 -15.10 3.84
C LEU A 581 1.83 -16.12 4.08
N GLU A 582 3.02 -15.86 3.54
CA GLU A 582 4.23 -16.67 3.74
C GLU A 582 4.67 -16.71 5.22
N PHE A 583 4.40 -15.65 5.98
CA PHE A 583 4.74 -15.52 7.40
C PHE A 583 3.61 -15.95 8.35
N GLN A 584 2.53 -16.56 7.84
CA GLN A 584 1.45 -17.17 8.65
C GLN A 584 1.79 -18.58 9.14
N ILE A 585 3.07 -18.79 9.45
CA ILE A 585 3.61 -20.00 10.09
C ILE A 585 3.40 -19.87 11.61
N PRO A 586 3.05 -20.96 12.33
CA PRO A 586 2.94 -20.93 13.78
C PRO A 586 4.21 -20.39 14.44
N ARG A 587 4.03 -19.50 15.42
CA ARG A 587 5.11 -18.93 16.23
C ARG A 587 5.23 -19.73 17.53
N ILE A 588 6.44 -20.15 17.87
CA ILE A 588 6.73 -20.88 19.10
C ILE A 588 7.84 -20.20 19.89
N TRP A 589 7.82 -20.37 21.21
CA TRP A 589 8.86 -19.84 22.10
C TRP A 589 9.94 -20.89 22.37
N ALA A 590 11.20 -20.46 22.38
CA ALA A 590 12.36 -21.24 22.76
C ALA A 590 13.01 -20.63 24.02
N PRO A 591 13.37 -21.45 25.03
CA PRO A 591 13.12 -22.89 25.12
C PRO A 591 11.63 -23.22 25.25
N VAL A 592 11.21 -24.37 24.70
CA VAL A 592 9.84 -24.86 24.86
C VAL A 592 9.66 -25.26 26.33
N GLN A 593 8.61 -24.75 26.98
CA GLN A 593 8.28 -25.14 28.34
C GLN A 593 7.68 -26.55 28.34
N ASP A 594 8.51 -27.57 28.50
CA ASP A 594 8.03 -28.92 28.77
C ASP A 594 7.37 -28.92 30.16
N GLY A 595 6.05 -29.09 30.20
CA GLY A 595 5.25 -29.21 31.42
C GLY A 595 5.49 -30.49 32.22
N ILE A 596 6.70 -31.07 32.19
CA ILE A 596 7.06 -32.27 32.94
C ILE A 596 7.49 -31.83 34.35
N PRO A 597 6.69 -32.11 35.40
CA PRO A 597 7.11 -31.87 36.77
C PRO A 597 8.28 -32.83 37.07
N GLY A 598 9.42 -32.30 37.52
CA GLY A 598 10.47 -33.14 38.11
C GLY A 598 11.79 -33.30 37.36
N ARG A 599 12.04 -32.59 36.23
CA ARG A 599 13.44 -32.41 35.80
C ARG A 599 14.12 -31.41 36.74
N GLN A 600 14.66 -31.92 37.85
CA GLN A 600 15.68 -31.23 38.65
C GLN A 600 16.90 -31.01 37.74
N ARG A 601 16.93 -29.89 37.02
CA ARG A 601 18.17 -29.39 36.40
C ARG A 601 19.15 -29.17 37.56
N LYS A 602 20.27 -29.91 37.59
CA LYS A 602 21.38 -29.67 38.54
C LYS A 602 21.66 -28.18 38.57
N GLU A 603 21.64 -27.56 39.76
CA GLU A 603 21.81 -26.12 39.91
C GLU A 603 23.17 -25.70 39.32
N PRO A 604 23.20 -25.01 38.16
CA PRO A 604 24.44 -24.40 37.71
C PRO A 604 24.78 -23.27 38.69
N VAL A 605 26.09 -23.01 38.89
CA VAL A 605 26.55 -21.80 39.57
C VAL A 605 26.18 -20.61 38.70
N CYS A 606 24.99 -20.05 38.92
CA CYS A 606 24.52 -18.89 38.18
C CYS A 606 25.13 -17.63 38.82
N PRO A 607 25.72 -16.71 38.03
CA PRO A 607 26.05 -15.40 38.55
C PRO A 607 24.75 -14.69 38.98
N SER A 608 24.88 -13.73 39.89
CA SER A 608 23.72 -13.08 40.48
C SER A 608 23.85 -11.58 40.53
N LEU A 609 22.73 -10.90 40.31
CA LEU A 609 22.57 -9.47 40.56
C LEU A 609 22.05 -9.27 41.98
N GLN A 610 22.66 -8.33 42.68
CA GLN A 610 22.25 -7.90 44.01
C GLN A 610 21.87 -6.42 43.99
N PHE A 611 20.72 -6.08 44.57
CA PHE A 611 20.16 -4.72 44.53
C PHE A 611 20.24 -3.97 45.87
N SER A 612 20.66 -4.65 46.95
CA SER A 612 20.94 -4.08 48.26
C SER A 612 21.79 -5.04 49.11
N ILE A 613 22.44 -4.53 50.16
CA ILE A 613 23.38 -5.29 51.02
C ILE A 613 22.74 -6.56 51.61
N MET A 614 21.49 -6.48 52.08
CA MET A 614 20.74 -7.63 52.63
C MET A 614 19.56 -8.05 51.73
N GLY A 615 19.62 -7.73 50.44
CA GLY A 615 18.57 -8.00 49.47
C GLY A 615 18.62 -9.42 48.89
N GLN A 616 17.48 -9.87 48.36
CA GLN A 616 17.42 -11.11 47.57
C GLN A 616 18.27 -10.98 46.29
N LYS A 617 18.98 -12.06 45.95
CA LYS A 617 19.79 -12.17 44.73
C LYS A 617 18.91 -12.63 43.56
N LEU A 618 19.10 -11.98 42.41
CA LEU A 618 18.52 -12.40 41.14
C LEU A 618 19.58 -13.16 40.36
N TYR A 619 19.42 -14.48 40.27
CA TYR A 619 20.34 -15.34 39.51
C TYR A 619 20.10 -15.16 38.01
N VAL A 620 21.15 -15.16 37.21
CA VAL A 620 21.07 -14.98 35.76
C VAL A 620 21.44 -16.30 35.09
N SER A 621 20.53 -16.82 34.26
CA SER A 621 20.80 -17.99 33.44
C SER A 621 21.74 -17.61 32.29
N GLN A 622 22.87 -18.31 32.20
CA GLN A 622 23.83 -18.15 31.10
C GLN A 622 23.59 -19.14 29.95
N GLU A 623 22.44 -19.80 29.92
CA GLU A 623 22.06 -20.74 28.85
C GLU A 623 22.04 -20.02 27.50
N GLN A 624 22.77 -20.58 26.51
CA GLN A 624 22.74 -20.09 25.14
C GLN A 624 21.54 -20.69 24.42
N ILE A 625 20.62 -19.84 24.00
CA ILE A 625 19.44 -20.28 23.25
C ILE A 625 19.67 -19.95 21.79
N SER A 626 19.58 -20.97 20.94
CA SER A 626 19.66 -20.84 19.49
C SER A 626 18.50 -21.60 18.86
N VAL A 627 17.88 -20.99 17.85
CA VAL A 627 16.76 -21.57 17.10
C VAL A 627 17.18 -22.09 15.72
N GLY A 628 18.50 -22.14 15.47
CA GLY A 628 19.07 -22.56 14.19
C GLY A 628 18.65 -21.63 13.04
N ARG A 629 18.35 -22.22 11.87
CA ARG A 629 17.89 -21.50 10.67
C ARG A 629 16.38 -21.23 10.70
N LYS A 630 15.90 -20.62 11.79
CA LYS A 630 14.49 -20.23 11.97
C LYS A 630 14.41 -18.75 12.27
N PRO A 631 13.58 -17.98 11.55
CA PRO A 631 13.51 -16.54 11.77
C PRO A 631 12.90 -16.22 13.15
N VAL A 632 13.55 -15.33 13.89
CA VAL A 632 13.07 -14.83 15.20
C VAL A 632 12.17 -13.62 14.97
N THR A 633 11.00 -13.63 15.60
CA THR A 633 9.96 -12.58 15.50
C THR A 633 9.70 -11.86 16.83
N GLY A 634 10.38 -12.27 17.90
CA GLY A 634 10.23 -11.64 19.21
C GLY A 634 11.17 -12.18 20.28
N LEU A 635 11.29 -11.44 21.38
CA LEU A 635 12.06 -11.79 22.57
C LEU A 635 11.30 -11.39 23.84
N ARG A 636 11.56 -12.07 24.94
CA ARG A 636 11.04 -11.67 26.27
C ARG A 636 12.02 -12.07 27.38
N LEU A 637 11.95 -11.34 28.49
CA LEU A 637 12.60 -11.73 29.74
C LEU A 637 11.62 -12.54 30.60
N CYS A 638 12.10 -13.57 31.27
CA CYS A 638 11.28 -14.44 32.11
C CYS A 638 11.98 -14.72 33.44
N LEU A 639 11.18 -14.91 34.50
CA LEU A 639 11.65 -15.35 35.81
C LEU A 639 11.23 -16.79 36.05
N GLU A 640 12.20 -17.69 36.15
CA GLU A 640 12.01 -19.13 36.33
C GLU A 640 12.32 -19.58 37.76
N GLY A 641 11.93 -20.82 38.06
CA GLY A 641 12.09 -21.47 39.37
C GLY A 641 10.94 -21.20 40.33
N SER A 642 10.79 -22.04 41.35
CA SER A 642 9.73 -21.92 42.37
C SER A 642 9.76 -20.59 43.12
N LYS A 643 10.95 -19.97 43.22
CA LYS A 643 11.17 -18.65 43.83
C LYS A 643 11.15 -17.50 42.83
N GLN A 644 10.91 -17.74 41.53
CA GLN A 644 11.00 -16.75 40.43
C GLN A 644 12.21 -15.80 40.55
N ASN A 645 13.36 -16.37 40.92
CA ASN A 645 14.59 -15.63 41.20
C ASN A 645 15.68 -15.93 40.18
N ARG A 646 15.34 -16.62 39.08
CA ARG A 646 16.24 -16.90 37.95
C ARG A 646 15.78 -16.15 36.71
N LEU A 647 16.53 -15.13 36.31
CA LEU A 647 16.33 -14.40 35.07
C LEU A 647 16.81 -15.21 33.87
N CYS A 648 15.97 -15.33 32.85
CA CYS A 648 16.26 -15.93 31.57
C CYS A 648 15.70 -15.07 30.42
N ILE A 649 16.16 -15.34 29.20
CA ILE A 649 15.67 -14.72 27.97
C ILE A 649 15.04 -15.80 27.10
N HIS A 650 13.88 -15.56 26.50
CA HIS A 650 13.24 -16.50 25.56
C HIS A 650 13.12 -15.85 24.18
N LEU A 651 13.14 -16.66 23.12
CA LEU A 651 13.04 -16.23 21.72
C LEU A 651 11.75 -16.77 21.11
N GLN A 652 10.97 -15.90 20.46
CA GLN A 652 9.85 -16.32 19.63
C GLN A 652 10.35 -16.49 18.20
N HIS A 653 10.08 -17.64 17.58
CA HIS A 653 10.49 -17.94 16.23
C HIS A 653 9.42 -18.68 15.45
N LEU A 654 9.53 -18.68 14.12
CA LEU A 654 8.64 -19.47 13.27
C LEU A 654 8.97 -20.96 13.41
N GLN A 655 7.94 -21.80 13.46
CA GLN A 655 8.08 -23.25 13.65
C GLN A 655 8.91 -23.89 12.51
N SER A 656 8.73 -23.40 11.28
CA SER A 656 9.45 -23.79 10.07
C SER A 656 10.02 -22.58 9.34
N LEU A 657 11.01 -22.81 8.46
CA LEU A 657 11.57 -21.78 7.58
C LEU A 657 10.55 -21.40 6.49
N PRO A 658 10.20 -20.11 6.31
CA PRO A 658 9.39 -19.65 5.19
C PRO A 658 9.97 -20.08 3.83
N LYS A 659 9.12 -20.46 2.87
CA LYS A 659 9.54 -20.89 1.52
C LYS A 659 10.31 -19.78 0.81
N ILE A 660 9.91 -18.52 1.01
CA ILE A 660 10.62 -17.36 0.42
C ILE A 660 12.07 -17.24 0.91
N LEU A 661 12.37 -17.76 2.10
CA LEU A 661 13.71 -17.76 2.67
C LEU A 661 14.53 -19.01 2.33
N GLN A 662 13.91 -20.07 1.79
CA GLN A 662 14.62 -21.32 1.46
C GLN A 662 15.78 -21.12 0.47
N PRO A 663 15.66 -20.34 -0.62
CA PRO A 663 16.77 -20.13 -1.56
C PRO A 663 18.00 -19.49 -0.92
N TYR A 664 17.80 -18.72 0.16
CA TYR A 664 18.84 -17.95 0.83
C TYR A 664 19.33 -18.62 2.13
N TRP A 665 18.50 -19.48 2.73
CA TRP A 665 18.69 -19.88 4.13
C TRP A 665 18.30 -21.32 4.47
N ASP A 666 18.08 -22.17 3.47
CA ASP A 666 17.94 -23.61 3.69
C ASP A 666 19.30 -24.26 4.02
N THR A 667 19.28 -25.40 4.71
CA THR A 667 20.42 -26.20 5.20
C THR A 667 21.55 -26.41 4.19
N HIS A 668 21.25 -26.54 2.90
CA HIS A 668 22.23 -26.73 1.84
C HIS A 668 22.97 -25.45 1.41
N VAL A 669 22.47 -24.27 1.79
CA VAL A 669 23.13 -23.00 1.50
C VAL A 669 24.33 -22.84 2.44
N ALA A 670 25.52 -22.69 1.85
CA ALA A 670 26.75 -22.41 2.57
C ALA A 670 26.75 -20.96 3.09
N ILE A 671 26.15 -20.78 4.25
CA ILE A 671 26.24 -19.54 5.03
C ILE A 671 27.37 -19.68 6.05
N GLY A 672 28.16 -18.63 6.25
CA GLY A 672 29.19 -18.61 7.29
C GLY A 672 28.61 -18.94 8.67
N ALA A 673 29.46 -19.40 9.60
CA ALA A 673 29.03 -19.78 10.94
C ALA A 673 28.33 -18.59 11.66
N PRO A 674 27.22 -18.82 12.37
CA PRO A 674 26.57 -17.80 13.18
C PRO A 674 27.56 -17.16 14.18
N LYS A 675 27.51 -15.84 14.32
CA LYS A 675 28.44 -15.08 15.17
C LYS A 675 27.71 -14.50 16.37
N TRP A 676 28.23 -14.77 17.57
CA TRP A 676 27.79 -14.10 18.78
C TRP A 676 28.32 -12.66 18.80
N GLN A 677 27.44 -11.70 19.00
CA GLN A 677 27.78 -10.29 19.20
C GLN A 677 27.17 -9.80 20.50
N GLY A 678 27.86 -8.88 21.18
CA GLY A 678 27.41 -8.28 22.42
C GLY A 678 28.21 -7.02 22.73
N PRO A 679 27.86 -6.34 23.84
CA PRO A 679 28.57 -5.16 24.28
C PRO A 679 30.04 -5.46 24.59
N GLU A 680 30.90 -4.45 24.37
CA GLU A 680 32.28 -4.50 24.83
C GLU A 680 32.33 -4.33 26.35
N GLU A 681 33.03 -5.24 27.02
CA GLU A 681 33.10 -5.30 28.48
C GLU A 681 33.64 -3.99 29.10
N GLN A 682 34.56 -3.30 28.42
CA GLN A 682 35.21 -2.10 28.97
C GLN A 682 34.47 -0.77 28.70
N ASP A 683 33.39 -0.75 27.90
CA ASP A 683 32.68 0.50 27.59
C ASP A 683 31.62 0.86 28.66
N SER A 684 32.12 1.37 29.78
CA SER A 684 31.29 1.77 30.94
C SER A 684 30.29 2.89 30.67
N ARG A 685 30.36 3.57 29.51
CA ARG A 685 29.40 4.63 29.12
C ARG A 685 27.97 4.13 29.01
N TRP A 686 27.80 2.83 28.74
CA TRP A 686 26.50 2.18 28.60
C TRP A 686 26.02 1.51 29.88
N PHE A 687 26.68 1.70 31.02
CA PHE A 687 26.30 1.04 32.27
C PHE A 687 25.30 1.88 33.04
N GLU A 688 24.05 1.45 33.05
CA GLU A 688 22.98 2.11 33.79
C GLU A 688 22.66 1.36 35.08
N PRO A 689 22.61 2.04 36.24
CA PRO A 689 22.25 1.40 37.50
C PRO A 689 20.75 1.04 37.53
N VAL A 690 20.42 -0.20 37.91
CA VAL A 690 19.01 -0.62 38.04
C VAL A 690 18.34 0.07 39.24
N LYS A 691 19.00 0.01 40.40
CA LYS A 691 18.66 0.79 41.61
C LYS A 691 19.93 1.05 42.39
N TRP A 692 20.04 2.27 42.94
CA TRP A 692 21.18 2.75 43.73
C TRP A 692 22.52 2.68 42.95
N LYS A 693 23.31 3.75 42.96
CA LYS A 693 24.51 3.87 42.11
C LYS A 693 25.63 2.85 42.40
N ASN A 694 25.56 2.15 43.54
CA ASN A 694 26.64 1.29 44.04
C ASN A 694 26.41 -0.21 43.84
N PHE A 695 25.30 -0.64 43.23
CA PHE A 695 24.95 -2.06 43.11
C PHE A 695 24.89 -2.52 41.64
N SER A 696 23.92 -3.38 41.29
CA SER A 696 23.81 -3.98 39.96
C SER A 696 23.46 -2.96 38.87
N HIS A 697 24.17 -3.06 37.75
CA HIS A 697 23.98 -2.26 36.55
C HIS A 697 23.52 -3.14 35.38
N VAL A 698 23.04 -2.50 34.32
CA VAL A 698 22.68 -3.12 33.05
C VAL A 698 23.47 -2.43 31.95
N SER A 699 24.07 -3.20 31.04
CA SER A 699 24.63 -2.67 29.81
C SER A 699 23.49 -2.34 28.83
N THR A 700 23.35 -1.06 28.50
CA THR A 700 22.31 -0.52 27.61
C THR A 700 22.80 -0.30 26.17
N ALA A 701 23.99 -0.81 25.85
CA ALA A 701 24.58 -0.71 24.53
C ALA A 701 23.69 -1.44 23.50
N PRO A 702 23.41 -0.81 22.34
CA PRO A 702 22.69 -1.46 21.26
C PRO A 702 23.51 -2.63 20.70
N ILE A 703 22.90 -3.81 20.60
CA ILE A 703 23.49 -4.97 19.94
C ILE A 703 22.85 -5.05 18.57
N GLU A 704 23.54 -4.51 17.57
CA GLU A 704 23.18 -4.55 16.16
C GLU A 704 24.43 -4.82 15.33
N ASN A 705 24.26 -5.44 14.17
CA ASN A 705 25.39 -5.66 13.27
C ASN A 705 25.59 -4.42 12.37
N PRO A 706 26.72 -3.70 12.46
CA PRO A 706 26.96 -2.47 11.71
C PRO A 706 27.14 -2.67 10.20
N GLU A 707 27.23 -3.91 9.70
CA GLU A 707 27.50 -4.20 8.28
C GLU A 707 26.28 -4.10 7.34
N THR A 708 25.07 -3.82 7.82
CA THR A 708 23.89 -3.74 6.95
C THR A 708 23.50 -2.28 6.68
N PHE A 709 24.27 -1.59 5.84
CA PHE A 709 23.78 -0.35 5.22
C PHE A 709 22.65 -0.67 4.24
N ILE A 710 21.69 0.26 4.11
CA ILE A 710 20.61 0.17 3.13
C ILE A 710 21.26 0.14 1.73
N GLY A 711 21.25 -1.01 1.07
CA GLY A 711 21.77 -1.20 -0.29
C GLY A 711 23.02 -2.09 -0.42
N ASP A 712 23.60 -2.60 0.67
CA ASP A 712 24.71 -3.56 0.56
C ASP A 712 24.19 -4.96 0.15
N ILE A 713 24.63 -5.43 -1.01
CA ILE A 713 24.29 -6.73 -1.63
C ILE A 713 24.94 -7.89 -0.86
N SER A 714 25.80 -7.59 0.12
CA SER A 714 26.53 -8.59 0.90
C SER A 714 25.64 -9.49 1.75
N GLY A 715 24.38 -9.11 2.02
CA GLY A 715 23.36 -9.89 2.74
C GLY A 715 23.01 -9.33 4.13
N VAL A 716 21.87 -9.74 4.69
CA VAL A 716 21.36 -9.22 5.98
C VAL A 716 21.74 -10.13 7.14
N HIS A 717 22.05 -9.57 8.29
CA HIS A 717 22.22 -10.34 9.53
C HIS A 717 20.95 -10.28 10.37
N ILE A 718 20.38 -11.45 10.68
CA ILE A 718 19.20 -11.58 11.54
C ILE A 718 19.55 -12.32 12.84
N VAL A 719 18.78 -12.05 13.89
CA VAL A 719 18.95 -12.69 15.18
C VAL A 719 18.37 -14.10 15.14
N THR A 720 19.12 -15.07 15.67
CA THR A 720 18.79 -16.50 15.73
C THR A 720 19.08 -17.14 17.08
N GLY A 721 19.53 -16.34 18.03
CA GLY A 721 19.87 -16.78 19.36
C GLY A 721 20.12 -15.61 20.29
N ALA A 722 20.06 -15.89 21.59
CA ALA A 722 20.27 -14.90 22.63
C ALA A 722 20.85 -15.58 23.87
N GLN A 723 21.62 -14.81 24.63
CA GLN A 723 22.23 -15.23 25.89
C GLN A 723 22.27 -14.04 26.84
N LEU A 724 22.06 -14.29 28.13
CA LEU A 724 22.34 -13.32 29.20
C LEU A 724 23.65 -13.66 29.91
N GLY A 725 24.31 -12.64 30.45
CA GLY A 725 25.50 -12.83 31.26
C GLY A 725 25.68 -11.71 32.28
N VAL A 726 26.64 -11.90 33.18
CA VAL A 726 26.98 -10.92 34.21
C VAL A 726 28.50 -10.74 34.18
N TRP A 727 28.95 -9.49 34.15
CA TRP A 727 30.34 -9.12 34.36
C TRP A 727 30.56 -8.65 35.80
N ASP A 728 31.71 -9.01 36.36
CA ASP A 728 32.12 -8.60 37.71
C ASP A 728 33.09 -7.41 37.61
N PHE A 729 32.59 -6.20 37.90
CA PHE A 729 33.35 -4.95 37.91
C PHE A 729 33.61 -4.49 39.35
N GLY A 730 34.47 -5.23 40.06
CA GLY A 730 34.82 -4.93 41.45
C GLY A 730 33.61 -5.06 42.38
N SER A 731 33.05 -3.93 42.82
CA SER A 731 31.84 -3.90 43.66
C SER A 731 30.52 -3.87 42.87
N ARG A 732 30.58 -3.83 41.54
CA ARG A 732 29.42 -3.71 40.64
C ARG A 732 29.28 -4.96 39.78
N ASN A 733 28.06 -5.49 39.71
CA ASN A 733 27.73 -6.57 38.78
C ASN A 733 26.95 -5.96 37.61
N VAL A 734 27.37 -6.24 36.37
CA VAL A 734 26.76 -5.66 35.17
C VAL A 734 26.07 -6.75 34.37
N LEU A 735 24.74 -6.69 34.25
CA LEU A 735 23.97 -7.56 33.37
C LEU A 735 24.20 -7.14 31.92
N TYR A 736 24.51 -8.10 31.06
CA TYR A 736 24.61 -7.90 29.62
C TYR A 736 23.83 -8.96 28.85
N MET A 737 23.56 -8.65 27.59
CA MET A 737 22.94 -9.56 26.63
C MET A 737 23.90 -9.79 25.46
N LYS A 738 23.86 -10.97 24.87
CA LYS A 738 24.49 -11.29 23.58
C LYS A 738 23.43 -11.80 22.63
N LEU A 739 23.56 -11.46 21.35
CA LEU A 739 22.69 -11.95 20.29
C LEU A 739 23.52 -12.78 19.29
N LEU A 740 22.95 -13.88 18.83
CA LEU A 740 23.54 -14.72 17.80
C LEU A 740 23.02 -14.28 16.43
N TYR A 741 23.92 -13.80 15.59
CA TYR A 741 23.60 -13.37 14.23
C TYR A 741 23.86 -14.46 13.22
N SER A 742 22.87 -14.70 12.37
CA SER A 742 22.99 -15.53 11.17
C SER A 742 22.83 -14.66 9.93
N LYS A 743 23.65 -14.95 8.91
CA LYS A 743 23.66 -14.22 7.64
C LYS A 743 22.63 -14.79 6.66
N LEU A 744 21.82 -13.90 6.10
CA LEU A 744 20.88 -14.10 4.99
C LEU A 744 21.47 -13.47 3.72
N PRO A 745 22.14 -14.24 2.84
CA PRO A 745 22.67 -13.73 1.59
C PRO A 745 21.55 -13.26 0.65
N GLY A 746 21.81 -12.27 -0.21
CA GLY A 746 20.90 -11.84 -1.28
C GLY A 746 19.68 -11.00 -0.82
N CYS A 747 19.36 -10.98 0.48
CA CYS A 747 18.34 -10.09 1.01
C CYS A 747 18.93 -8.71 1.35
N THR A 748 18.08 -7.68 1.42
CA THR A 748 18.45 -6.34 1.93
C THR A 748 17.42 -5.84 2.95
N ILE A 749 17.81 -4.93 3.84
CA ILE A 749 16.87 -4.29 4.78
C ILE A 749 16.13 -3.16 4.05
N ARG A 750 14.80 -3.25 4.00
CA ARG A 750 13.93 -2.20 3.46
C ARG A 750 13.65 -1.11 4.49
N ARG A 751 13.31 -1.54 5.71
CA ARG A 751 12.93 -0.65 6.81
C ARG A 751 13.28 -1.31 8.14
N SER A 752 13.79 -0.53 9.08
CA SER A 752 13.95 -0.95 10.47
C SER A 752 13.22 -0.01 11.41
N LEU A 753 12.82 -0.54 12.56
CA LEU A 753 12.27 0.24 13.67
C LEU A 753 12.72 -0.36 15.00
N TRP A 754 12.99 0.51 15.96
CA TRP A 754 13.15 0.12 17.35
C TRP A 754 11.79 0.13 18.00
N ASP A 755 11.44 -0.98 18.65
CA ASP A 755 10.25 -1.01 19.48
C ASP A 755 10.61 -0.59 20.90
N HIS A 756 9.86 0.40 21.38
CA HIS A 756 10.02 0.98 22.71
C HIS A 756 8.78 0.75 23.57
N CYS A 757 7.71 0.18 23.01
CA CYS A 757 6.46 -0.07 23.72
C CYS A 757 6.23 -1.59 23.83
N PRO A 758 6.11 -2.14 25.03
CA PRO A 758 5.76 -3.54 25.17
C PRO A 758 4.35 -3.83 24.65
N ASN A 759 4.10 -5.04 24.14
CA ASN A 759 2.74 -5.47 23.84
C ASN A 759 1.94 -5.51 25.16
N GLU A 760 1.12 -4.50 25.46
CA GLU A 760 0.29 -4.44 26.69
C GLU A 760 -0.78 -5.57 26.77
N LYS A 761 -0.80 -6.48 25.82
CA LYS A 761 -1.96 -7.33 25.49
C LYS A 761 -2.04 -8.65 26.26
N SER A 762 -1.08 -9.01 27.14
CA SER A 762 -1.17 -10.26 27.93
C SER A 762 -1.75 -10.12 29.34
N LYS A 763 -2.15 -8.91 29.79
CA LYS A 763 -2.74 -8.72 31.13
C LYS A 763 -4.25 -9.03 31.24
N LYS A 764 -4.93 -9.45 30.18
CA LYS A 764 -6.39 -9.70 30.17
C LYS A 764 -6.76 -11.10 29.69
N THR A 765 -6.20 -12.13 30.30
CA THR A 765 -6.80 -13.48 30.30
C THR A 765 -6.86 -14.02 31.73
N ALA A 766 -7.54 -13.29 32.62
CA ALA A 766 -7.94 -13.77 33.94
C ALA A 766 -9.04 -12.89 34.59
N SER A 767 -10.17 -12.65 33.92
CA SER A 767 -11.44 -12.31 34.60
C SER A 767 -12.63 -12.24 33.64
N SER A 768 -13.09 -13.40 33.17
CA SER A 768 -14.47 -13.57 32.70
C SER A 768 -15.06 -14.79 33.41
N ARG A 769 -15.54 -14.60 34.64
CA ARG A 769 -16.51 -15.53 35.25
C ARG A 769 -17.88 -14.90 35.12
N GLY A 770 -18.70 -15.52 34.27
CA GLY A 770 -20.13 -15.30 34.25
C GLY A 770 -20.75 -15.69 35.59
N ASN A 771 -21.77 -14.94 35.96
CA ASN A 771 -22.68 -15.30 37.03
C ASN A 771 -23.48 -16.54 36.61
N SER A 772 -23.24 -17.66 37.28
CA SER A 772 -24.22 -18.72 37.41
C SER A 772 -24.10 -19.31 38.82
N ASN A 773 -25.14 -19.08 39.62
CA ASN A 773 -25.34 -19.70 40.92
C ASN A 773 -25.48 -21.22 40.77
N ALA A 774 -24.58 -21.98 41.39
CA ALA A 774 -24.85 -23.30 41.94
C ALA A 774 -23.69 -23.64 42.90
N GLY A 775 -24.02 -23.96 44.15
CA GLY A 775 -23.03 -24.35 45.15
C GLY A 775 -22.50 -25.74 44.85
N ASP A 776 -21.18 -25.92 44.96
CA ASP A 776 -20.63 -27.12 45.56
C ASP A 776 -19.21 -26.87 46.09
N SER A 777 -18.96 -27.42 47.26
CA SER A 777 -17.73 -27.28 48.03
C SER A 777 -16.70 -28.32 47.61
N THR A 778 -15.57 -27.91 47.04
CA THR A 778 -14.31 -28.67 47.12
C THR A 778 -13.11 -27.75 46.88
N SER A 779 -12.10 -27.93 47.73
CA SER A 779 -10.84 -27.21 47.81
C SER A 779 -9.96 -27.44 46.59
N ASP A 780 -9.46 -26.37 45.96
CA ASP A 780 -8.22 -26.45 45.19
C ASP A 780 -7.41 -25.14 45.25
N SER A 781 -6.12 -25.32 45.43
CA SER A 781 -5.10 -24.40 45.91
C SER A 781 -4.88 -23.15 45.03
N ARG A 782 -5.35 -21.99 45.51
CA ARG A 782 -4.79 -20.68 45.13
C ARG A 782 -3.54 -20.41 45.96
N GLU A 783 -2.38 -20.89 45.51
CA GLU A 783 -1.10 -20.49 46.09
C GLU A 783 -0.51 -19.24 45.40
N ASN A 784 -0.54 -18.12 46.14
CA ASN A 784 0.55 -17.16 46.32
C ASN A 784 1.32 -16.56 45.11
N ILE A 785 0.75 -15.54 44.45
CA ILE A 785 1.53 -14.55 43.65
C ILE A 785 1.91 -13.30 44.48
N ALA A 786 1.40 -13.17 45.71
CA ALA A 786 1.54 -11.95 46.53
C ALA A 786 2.89 -11.77 47.27
N GLY A 787 3.91 -12.61 47.04
CA GLY A 787 5.11 -12.65 47.88
C GLY A 787 6.44 -12.18 47.24
N ASN A 788 6.53 -12.04 45.91
CA ASN A 788 7.84 -12.08 45.28
C ASN A 788 8.44 -10.69 44.96
N LYS A 789 9.35 -10.22 45.83
CA LYS A 789 9.99 -8.90 45.74
C LYS A 789 10.85 -8.70 44.49
N LEU A 790 11.22 -9.75 43.75
CA LEU A 790 12.11 -9.65 42.59
C LEU A 790 11.41 -9.26 41.28
N VAL A 791 10.12 -9.57 41.14
CA VAL A 791 9.30 -9.21 39.96
C VAL A 791 9.27 -7.69 39.72
N LYS A 792 9.46 -6.89 40.78
CA LYS A 792 9.51 -5.42 40.67
C LYS A 792 10.74 -4.88 39.96
N PHE A 793 11.75 -5.71 39.68
CA PHE A 793 13.02 -5.32 39.05
C PHE A 793 13.13 -5.75 37.59
N VAL A 794 12.21 -6.55 37.06
CA VAL A 794 12.26 -7.05 35.67
C VAL A 794 10.93 -6.79 35.01
N ASP A 795 10.96 -6.19 33.83
CA ASP A 795 9.80 -6.15 32.95
C ASP A 795 9.73 -7.45 32.13
N MET A 796 8.68 -8.23 32.37
CA MET A 796 8.43 -9.51 31.69
C MET A 796 7.51 -9.35 30.47
N SER A 797 7.29 -8.11 30.02
CA SER A 797 6.46 -7.85 28.84
C SER A 797 7.09 -8.45 27.59
N GLU A 798 6.23 -8.98 26.71
CA GLU A 798 6.67 -9.64 25.48
C GLU A 798 6.94 -8.59 24.40
N MET A 799 8.14 -8.63 23.83
CA MET A 799 8.48 -7.84 22.65
C MET A 799 8.34 -8.77 21.46
N SER A 800 7.22 -8.69 20.74
CA SER A 800 7.00 -9.49 19.53
C SER A 800 6.24 -8.70 18.47
N LYS A 801 6.52 -9.03 17.21
CA LYS A 801 5.71 -8.55 16.07
C LYS A 801 5.08 -9.72 15.33
N GLY A 802 3.80 -9.56 15.00
CA GLY A 802 2.98 -10.60 14.38
C GLY A 802 2.09 -10.07 13.27
N PRO A 803 1.09 -10.85 12.83
CA PRO A 803 0.17 -10.48 11.75
C PRO A 803 -0.58 -9.17 11.99
N GLN A 804 -0.86 -8.85 13.26
CA GLN A 804 -1.48 -7.59 13.68
C GLN A 804 -0.60 -6.35 13.49
N ASP A 805 0.71 -6.52 13.33
CA ASP A 805 1.69 -5.45 13.20
C ASP A 805 2.01 -5.25 11.73
N HIS A 806 1.29 -4.35 11.07
CA HIS A 806 1.45 -4.06 9.64
C HIS A 806 2.94 -3.87 9.24
N PRO A 807 3.45 -4.54 8.18
CA PRO A 807 2.76 -5.44 7.22
C PRO A 807 2.76 -6.94 7.60
N GLY A 808 3.12 -7.30 8.85
CA GLY A 808 2.90 -8.63 9.42
C GLY A 808 4.05 -9.65 9.30
N HIS A 809 5.17 -9.30 8.67
CA HIS A 809 6.32 -10.18 8.42
C HIS A 809 7.65 -9.63 8.96
N TRP A 810 7.63 -9.13 10.19
CA TRP A 810 8.79 -8.53 10.86
C TRP A 810 9.79 -9.57 11.38
N LEU A 811 11.08 -9.28 11.21
CA LEU A 811 12.18 -10.09 11.74
C LEU A 811 13.03 -9.30 12.74
N VAL A 812 13.56 -9.99 13.75
CA VAL A 812 14.48 -9.37 14.71
C VAL A 812 15.88 -9.26 14.11
N THR A 813 16.41 -8.03 14.09
CA THR A 813 17.76 -7.71 13.60
C THR A 813 18.64 -7.06 14.66
N GLY A 814 18.16 -6.91 15.88
CA GLY A 814 18.94 -6.37 16.99
C GLY A 814 18.13 -6.24 18.27
N GLY A 815 18.80 -5.83 19.33
CA GLY A 815 18.16 -5.64 20.62
C GLY A 815 19.10 -5.01 21.64
N LYS A 816 18.53 -4.58 22.77
CA LYS A 816 19.29 -4.09 23.91
C LYS A 816 18.50 -4.25 25.21
N LEU A 817 19.22 -4.27 26.31
CA LEU A 817 18.63 -4.08 27.62
C LEU A 817 18.52 -2.58 27.93
N GLY A 818 17.66 -2.23 28.87
CA GLY A 818 17.48 -0.86 29.35
C GLY A 818 17.07 -0.84 30.82
N VAL A 819 17.05 0.36 31.40
CA VAL A 819 16.49 0.58 32.74
C VAL A 819 15.38 1.63 32.67
N GLU A 820 14.16 1.24 33.05
CA GLU A 820 13.02 2.17 33.13
C GLU A 820 12.36 2.10 34.49
N LYS A 821 12.25 3.24 35.18
CA LYS A 821 11.67 3.34 36.53
C LYS A 821 12.25 2.30 37.51
N GLY A 822 13.54 1.97 37.33
CA GLY A 822 14.28 0.98 38.13
C GLY A 822 13.97 -0.49 37.84
N LYS A 823 13.41 -0.78 36.66
CA LYS A 823 13.21 -2.12 36.10
C LYS A 823 14.14 -2.37 34.92
N ILE A 824 14.65 -3.59 34.82
CA ILE A 824 15.34 -4.12 33.65
C ILE A 824 14.29 -4.33 32.56
N VAL A 825 14.44 -3.64 31.44
CA VAL A 825 13.54 -3.75 30.26
C VAL A 825 14.31 -4.30 29.06
N LEU A 826 13.57 -4.93 28.14
CA LEU A 826 14.09 -5.40 26.87
C LEU A 826 13.54 -4.55 25.73
N ARG A 827 14.41 -4.11 24.82
CA ARG A 827 14.04 -3.40 23.60
C ARG A 827 14.57 -4.16 22.39
N VAL A 828 13.74 -4.28 21.36
CA VAL A 828 14.02 -5.11 20.18
C VAL A 828 13.96 -4.25 18.92
N LYS A 829 14.91 -4.47 18.01
CA LYS A 829 14.92 -3.86 16.67
C LYS A 829 14.33 -4.84 15.68
N TYR A 830 13.28 -4.41 14.99
CA TYR A 830 12.61 -5.17 13.95
C TYR A 830 12.93 -4.60 12.58
N SER A 831 13.07 -5.46 11.58
CA SER A 831 13.28 -5.06 10.20
C SER A 831 12.39 -5.82 9.23
N LEU A 832 12.01 -5.13 8.15
CA LEU A 832 11.44 -5.71 6.94
C LEU A 832 12.55 -5.94 5.94
N LEU A 833 12.51 -7.09 5.28
CA LEU A 833 13.50 -7.47 4.28
C LEU A 833 12.89 -7.35 2.88
N ASN A 834 13.74 -7.02 1.91
CA ASN A 834 13.52 -7.33 0.51
C ASN A 834 14.18 -8.68 0.24
N TYR A 835 13.40 -9.61 -0.32
CA TYR A 835 13.78 -11.01 -0.58
C TYR A 835 14.10 -11.27 -2.04
#